data_AF-A0A8S4NUF5-F1
#
_entry.id   AF-A0A8S4NUF5-F1
#
_cell.length_a   1.000
_cell.length_b   1.000
_cell.length_c   1.000
_cell.angle_alpha   90.00
_cell.angle_beta   90.00
_cell.angle_gamma   90.00
#
_symmetry.space_group_name_H-M   'P 1'
#
loop_
_entity.id
_entity.type
_entity.pdbx_description
1 polymer ?
#
loop_
_entity_poly.entity_id
_entity_poly.type
_entity_poly.pdbx_seq_one_letter_code
_entity_poly.pdbx_strand_id
1 'polypeptide(L)'
;MIRILRRLIIRYFGGVKNFLIWVSCVVLTIYLIDTWLLTQDRIDNYVRSATPAPKKCGLDKGCEAGTYAYYIKSGEGKDIGPTICFEDEYLMTPKSGNTGRGINMVVIDDMSRKMVDRKVFDTYVSDSELIRYLKTEVKDHHVILVASQDEITANLGEESKTSLRKYGAGAITNILYRESYILLGQKGLVAGDGVEKVGKRGDGEFADPIYLSGCLKIPIGNLVKVDDGLKANVKAGKEIKKGDELKNCGMPDPCDSSSFPVHINAGQGNKALPKMCISEKYVFAEGVNDAGRGFNIAVVDPTTKDILRLGRFDTYAQDSSLLEIFLEQVEDGQIVVAVTNDDASTKLNNHAKELFNKLGSSQIQNVRFRDTWAMAGMKGIGGFTQFEQLQFAGANGEWPEEMDMKMCVPTQIKGSKIRPDPLVTRNDQKREFCKKYDGYGEFCDARKIDEPMAAATLSDPSLEGNAIFDVPIVVIPGLNHNALRMQLETILMQPGIQPKNVHVMYDEKFDESAALTNVFGYNAVSLSSSVKYTDQMKKAISYAFQEFKDAQNIIFLEEEVILGSDFLSYMAQTLPLLESDSTIAAISAWNDNGYEGVSGNSSLLYRVSQFPGLGFMLKREFYDTYMKDKLQECCSSRTWDGWLNQQEKGIELVVPDVSRVYRRPYEGMSDQAGLLQQLFNRQKRITSLDGKVKLQNVMKLKKDSYETELESLLKTSIALDTKNFGDCQKETGLGFTIPSTTDKTYTIYFKTESTLETLCRCFKLFHLDGTNHFKPRGLHNGMLRFTYEGKNNIFLIGASSPYYKYKPTEYTPVSS
;
A
#
# COMPACT_ATOMS: atom_id res chain seq x y z
N MET A 1 -81.49 14.10 19.00
CA MET A 1 -80.81 15.41 19.12
C MET A 1 -81.76 16.55 19.52
N ILE A 2 -82.87 16.79 18.81
CA ILE A 2 -83.77 17.94 19.02
C ILE A 2 -84.43 17.98 20.43
N ARG A 3 -84.80 16.83 21.01
CA ARG A 3 -85.40 16.78 22.37
C ARG A 3 -84.42 17.14 23.49
N ILE A 4 -83.13 16.84 23.33
CA ILE A 4 -82.08 17.17 24.31
C ILE A 4 -81.80 18.67 24.28
N LEU A 5 -81.70 19.23 23.06
CA LEU A 5 -81.50 20.66 22.85
C LEU A 5 -82.64 21.50 23.44
N ARG A 6 -83.90 21.05 23.26
CA ARG A 6 -85.08 21.74 23.83
C ARG A 6 -85.08 21.75 25.37
N ARG A 7 -84.63 20.66 26.02
CA ARG A 7 -84.51 20.59 27.48
C ARG A 7 -83.41 21.52 28.00
N LEU A 8 -82.28 21.60 27.32
CA LEU A 8 -81.19 22.52 27.68
C LEU A 8 -81.62 23.99 27.53
N ILE A 9 -82.31 24.33 26.45
CA ILE A 9 -82.82 25.68 26.20
C ILE A 9 -83.82 26.11 27.29
N ILE A 10 -84.75 25.23 27.69
CA ILE A 10 -85.70 25.52 28.77
C ILE A 10 -84.97 25.64 30.12
N ARG A 11 -83.99 24.78 30.40
CA ARG A 11 -83.26 24.75 31.67
C ARG A 11 -82.40 26.00 31.90
N TYR A 12 -81.71 26.48 30.86
CA TYR A 12 -80.76 27.59 31.00
C TYR A 12 -81.34 28.95 30.62
N PHE A 13 -82.36 29.00 29.76
CA PHE A 13 -82.92 30.27 29.27
C PHE A 13 -84.39 30.46 29.62
N GLY A 14 -85.03 29.51 30.31
CA GLY A 14 -86.43 29.61 30.75
C GLY A 14 -87.46 29.53 29.61
N GLY A 15 -87.02 29.25 28.38
CA GLY A 15 -87.89 29.12 27.21
C GLY A 15 -87.21 29.52 25.90
N VAL A 16 -87.79 29.09 24.77
CA VAL A 16 -87.21 29.34 23.43
C VAL A 16 -87.18 30.83 23.08
N LYS A 17 -88.16 31.62 23.54
CA LYS A 17 -88.21 33.07 23.31
C LYS A 17 -87.00 33.79 23.92
N ASN A 18 -86.64 33.45 25.15
CA ASN A 18 -85.52 34.06 25.85
C ASN A 18 -84.16 33.62 25.27
N PHE A 19 -84.07 32.37 24.82
CA PHE A 19 -82.89 31.89 24.08
C PHE A 19 -82.68 32.65 22.78
N LEU A 20 -83.75 32.90 22.01
CA LEU A 20 -83.66 33.71 20.79
C LEU A 20 -83.25 35.16 21.09
N ILE A 21 -83.79 35.78 22.14
CA ILE A 21 -83.37 37.13 22.57
C ILE A 21 -81.89 37.14 22.96
N TRP A 22 -81.44 36.14 23.73
CA TRP A 22 -80.03 36.03 24.12
C TRP A 22 -79.11 35.88 22.91
N VAL A 23 -79.46 35.02 21.95
CA VAL A 23 -78.73 34.87 20.68
C VAL A 23 -78.73 36.19 19.90
N SER A 24 -79.87 36.88 19.84
CA SER A 24 -79.98 38.19 19.15
C SER A 24 -79.06 39.22 19.79
N CYS A 25 -79.04 39.31 21.12
CA CYS A 25 -78.17 40.22 21.86
C CYS A 25 -76.69 39.90 21.61
N VAL A 26 -76.30 38.62 21.66
CA VAL A 26 -74.92 38.18 21.39
C VAL A 26 -74.50 38.52 19.97
N VAL A 27 -75.36 38.28 18.98
CA VAL A 27 -75.08 38.65 17.59
C VAL A 27 -74.97 40.16 17.42
N LEU A 28 -75.81 40.94 18.11
CA LEU A 28 -75.73 42.41 18.07
C LEU A 28 -74.47 42.94 18.77
N THR A 29 -74.04 42.36 19.90
CA THR A 29 -72.78 42.74 20.54
C THR A 29 -71.59 42.35 19.68
N ILE A 30 -71.58 41.18 19.04
CA ILE A 30 -70.53 40.80 18.09
C ILE A 30 -70.51 41.79 16.92
N TYR A 31 -71.66 42.13 16.35
CA TYR A 31 -71.76 43.09 15.25
C TYR A 31 -71.29 44.50 15.64
N LEU A 32 -71.63 44.97 16.85
CA LEU A 32 -71.20 46.26 17.38
C LEU A 32 -69.70 46.28 17.73
N ILE A 33 -69.14 45.16 18.22
CA ILE A 33 -67.70 45.02 18.44
C ILE A 33 -66.96 44.99 17.10
N ASP A 34 -67.46 44.27 16.10
CA ASP A 34 -66.88 44.25 14.75
C ASP A 34 -66.93 45.64 14.10
N THR A 35 -68.05 46.37 14.21
CA THR A 35 -68.14 47.73 13.67
C THR A 35 -67.30 48.75 14.44
N TRP A 36 -67.12 48.57 15.76
CA TRP A 36 -66.20 49.39 16.56
C TRP A 36 -64.73 49.09 16.24
N LEU A 37 -64.35 47.81 16.07
CA LEU A 37 -63.01 47.42 15.63
C LEU A 37 -62.72 47.90 14.20
N LEU A 38 -63.68 47.80 13.28
CA LEU A 38 -63.55 48.29 11.90
C LEU A 38 -63.45 49.83 11.82
N THR A 39 -64.04 50.55 12.77
CA THR A 39 -63.91 52.02 12.84
C THR A 39 -62.60 52.44 13.50
N GLN A 40 -62.09 51.69 14.48
CA GLN A 40 -60.78 51.91 15.09
C GLN A 40 -59.64 51.60 14.10
N ASP A 41 -59.73 50.51 13.33
CA ASP A 41 -58.79 50.21 12.24
C ASP A 41 -58.83 51.29 11.14
N ARG A 42 -60.00 51.85 10.83
CA ARG A 42 -60.10 52.96 9.87
C ARG A 42 -59.46 54.25 10.39
N ILE A 43 -59.61 54.55 11.68
CA ILE A 43 -59.02 55.74 12.30
C ILE A 43 -57.50 55.55 12.45
N ASP A 44 -57.02 54.38 12.87
CA ASP A 44 -55.59 54.07 12.97
C ASP A 44 -54.92 54.05 11.59
N ASN A 45 -55.59 53.58 10.55
CA ASN A 45 -55.09 53.67 9.16
C ASN A 45 -55.07 55.12 8.65
N TYR A 46 -56.05 55.95 9.02
CA TYR A 46 -56.06 57.38 8.66
C TYR A 46 -54.94 58.15 9.38
N VAL A 47 -54.73 57.90 10.67
CA VAL A 47 -53.64 58.51 11.48
C VAL A 47 -52.26 58.02 11.04
N ARG A 48 -52.08 56.73 10.71
CA ARG A 48 -50.82 56.19 10.16
C ARG A 48 -50.46 56.72 8.78
N SER A 49 -51.45 57.12 7.97
CA SER A 49 -51.19 57.76 6.67
C SER A 49 -50.83 59.25 6.76
N ALA A 50 -51.06 59.90 7.91
CA ALA A 50 -50.85 61.33 8.10
C ALA A 50 -49.51 61.70 8.79
N THR A 51 -48.82 60.75 9.44
CA THR A 51 -47.49 60.94 10.02
C THR A 51 -46.39 60.36 9.12
N PRO A 52 -45.30 61.10 8.82
CA PRO A 52 -44.17 60.54 8.09
C PRO A 52 -43.62 59.32 8.83
N ALA A 53 -43.46 58.20 8.14
CA ALA A 53 -42.84 57.01 8.72
C ALA A 53 -41.45 57.36 9.28
N PRO A 54 -41.08 56.86 10.48
CA PRO A 54 -39.80 57.17 11.10
C PRO A 54 -38.65 56.71 10.20
N LYS A 55 -37.62 57.56 10.08
CA LYS A 55 -36.38 57.24 9.39
C LYS A 55 -35.59 56.26 10.25
N LYS A 56 -35.51 55.00 9.82
CA LYS A 56 -34.82 53.91 10.52
C LYS A 56 -33.61 53.44 9.71
N CYS A 57 -32.57 52.92 10.38
CA CYS A 57 -31.32 52.47 9.75
C CYS A 57 -30.63 53.54 8.87
N GLY A 58 -30.83 54.82 9.19
CA GLY A 58 -30.26 55.93 8.43
C GLY A 58 -30.87 56.17 7.04
N LEU A 59 -32.05 55.62 6.74
CA LEU A 59 -32.76 55.88 5.48
C LEU A 59 -33.28 57.33 5.39
N ASP A 60 -33.16 57.96 4.22
CA ASP A 60 -33.64 59.33 4.00
C ASP A 60 -35.16 59.49 4.09
N LYS A 61 -35.90 58.39 3.85
CA LYS A 61 -37.36 58.28 3.94
C LYS A 61 -37.71 57.04 4.76
N GLY A 62 -38.73 57.14 5.60
CA GLY A 62 -39.26 55.99 6.34
C GLY A 62 -39.99 55.01 5.40
N CYS A 63 -40.07 53.76 5.84
CA CYS A 63 -40.70 52.69 5.07
C CYS A 63 -42.23 52.72 5.17
N GLU A 64 -42.91 52.38 4.07
CA GLU A 64 -44.37 52.27 4.03
C GLU A 64 -44.86 51.13 4.93
N ALA A 65 -46.11 51.25 5.40
CA ALA A 65 -46.72 50.24 6.26
C ALA A 65 -46.65 48.83 5.61
N GLY A 66 -46.10 47.86 6.34
CA GLY A 66 -45.89 46.49 5.86
C GLY A 66 -44.53 46.24 5.19
N THR A 67 -43.64 47.23 5.15
CA THR A 67 -42.23 47.09 4.73
C THR A 67 -41.28 47.49 5.86
N TYR A 68 -40.07 46.95 5.86
CA TYR A 68 -39.12 47.03 6.96
C TYR A 68 -37.78 47.64 6.50
N ALA A 69 -37.27 48.61 7.23
CA ALA A 69 -36.01 49.28 6.95
C ALA A 69 -34.83 48.33 7.16
N TYR A 70 -33.92 48.30 6.19
CA TYR A 70 -32.65 47.60 6.33
C TYR A 70 -31.50 48.42 5.75
N TYR A 71 -30.31 48.21 6.30
CA TYR A 71 -29.05 48.73 5.79
C TYR A 71 -27.98 47.67 5.95
N ILE A 72 -27.28 47.34 4.87
CA ILE A 72 -26.16 46.41 4.85
C ILE A 72 -24.98 47.12 4.18
N LYS A 73 -23.82 47.15 4.85
CA LYS A 73 -22.53 47.57 4.29
C LYS A 73 -21.56 46.41 4.42
N SER A 74 -20.84 46.06 3.35
CA SER A 74 -19.74 45.10 3.43
C SER A 74 -18.57 45.64 4.26
N GLY A 75 -17.65 44.77 4.64
CA GLY A 75 -16.37 45.17 5.22
C GLY A 75 -15.51 45.96 4.23
N GLU A 76 -14.46 46.56 4.76
CA GLU A 76 -13.48 47.36 4.03
C GLU A 76 -12.07 46.88 4.43
N GLY A 77 -11.41 46.19 3.50
CA GLY A 77 -10.14 45.52 3.78
C GLY A 77 -10.24 44.45 4.86
N LYS A 78 -9.14 44.27 5.61
CA LYS A 78 -9.04 43.31 6.72
C LYS A 78 -9.57 43.86 8.05
N ASP A 79 -9.42 45.16 8.25
CA ASP A 79 -9.53 45.78 9.57
C ASP A 79 -10.94 46.28 9.91
N ILE A 80 -11.74 46.62 8.90
CA ILE A 80 -13.07 47.21 9.10
C ILE A 80 -14.15 46.20 8.70
N GLY A 81 -14.91 45.74 9.69
CA GLY A 81 -16.01 44.80 9.48
C GLY A 81 -17.27 45.40 8.82
N PRO A 82 -18.22 44.55 8.42
CA PRO A 82 -19.49 44.97 7.85
C PRO A 82 -20.41 45.62 8.88
N THR A 83 -21.46 46.27 8.38
CA THR A 83 -22.54 46.82 9.20
C THR A 83 -23.88 46.29 8.70
N ILE A 84 -24.68 45.70 9.58
CA ILE A 84 -26.03 45.19 9.28
C ILE A 84 -27.01 45.82 10.27
N CYS A 85 -28.01 46.53 9.75
CA CYS A 85 -29.10 47.12 10.50
C CYS A 85 -30.45 46.64 9.95
N PHE A 86 -31.38 46.35 10.87
CA PHE A 86 -32.77 46.01 10.55
C PHE A 86 -33.69 46.73 11.53
N GLU A 87 -34.68 47.48 11.03
CA GLU A 87 -35.66 48.22 11.84
C GLU A 87 -35.05 49.14 12.93
N ASP A 88 -33.92 49.79 12.62
CA ASP A 88 -33.13 50.68 13.50
C ASP A 88 -32.28 49.97 14.56
N GLU A 89 -32.26 48.65 14.55
CA GLU A 89 -31.35 47.86 15.36
C GLU A 89 -30.09 47.53 14.56
N TYR A 90 -28.93 48.02 15.02
CA TYR A 90 -27.62 47.71 14.44
C TYR A 90 -27.11 46.36 14.96
N LEU A 91 -27.55 45.29 14.29
CA LEU A 91 -27.36 43.90 14.72
C LEU A 91 -25.91 43.42 14.58
N MET A 92 -25.16 43.92 13.59
CA MET A 92 -23.72 43.70 13.43
C MET A 92 -23.02 45.01 13.06
N THR A 93 -21.94 45.35 13.75
CA THR A 93 -21.10 46.52 13.45
C THR A 93 -19.64 46.24 13.85
N PRO A 94 -18.66 46.95 13.27
CA PRO A 94 -17.27 46.83 13.72
C PRO A 94 -17.10 47.20 15.20
N LYS A 95 -17.87 48.18 15.67
CA LYS A 95 -17.79 48.69 17.05
C LYS A 95 -18.31 47.70 18.09
N SER A 96 -19.26 46.84 17.70
CA SER A 96 -19.80 45.81 18.59
C SER A 96 -18.93 44.56 18.69
N GLY A 97 -17.83 44.48 17.93
CA GLY A 97 -16.88 43.36 18.00
C GLY A 97 -17.48 42.01 17.60
N ASN A 98 -18.59 42.02 16.86
CA ASN A 98 -19.33 40.82 16.45
C ASN A 98 -19.28 40.58 14.94
N THR A 99 -18.22 41.06 14.29
CA THR A 99 -17.95 40.91 12.86
C THR A 99 -16.55 40.33 12.65
N GLY A 100 -16.33 39.61 11.56
CA GLY A 100 -15.00 39.08 11.23
C GLY A 100 -14.86 38.65 9.78
N ARG A 101 -13.66 38.20 9.40
CA ARG A 101 -13.36 37.71 8.05
C ARG A 101 -14.34 36.62 7.62
N GLY A 102 -14.72 36.65 6.34
CA GLY A 102 -15.65 35.69 5.76
C GLY A 102 -17.08 36.22 5.64
N ILE A 103 -18.05 35.31 5.74
CA ILE A 103 -19.49 35.60 5.62
C ILE A 103 -20.04 36.00 6.99
N ASN A 104 -20.57 37.21 7.11
CA ASN A 104 -21.25 37.71 8.30
C ASN A 104 -22.76 37.67 8.04
N MET A 105 -23.52 36.99 8.90
CA MET A 105 -24.93 36.69 8.66
C MET A 105 -25.80 37.05 9.86
N VAL A 106 -26.96 37.65 9.58
CA VAL A 106 -28.06 37.84 10.53
C VAL A 106 -29.27 37.09 10.02
N VAL A 107 -29.96 36.37 10.90
CA VAL A 107 -31.18 35.62 10.61
C VAL A 107 -32.38 36.30 11.28
N ILE A 108 -33.40 36.64 10.49
CA ILE A 108 -34.65 37.24 10.94
C ILE A 108 -35.79 36.23 10.75
N ASP A 109 -36.58 36.03 11.79
CA ASP A 109 -37.80 35.22 11.70
C ASP A 109 -38.90 36.00 10.98
N ASP A 110 -39.49 35.37 9.97
CA ASP A 110 -40.46 36.00 9.08
C ASP A 110 -41.90 35.97 9.64
N MET A 111 -42.11 35.64 10.90
CA MET A 111 -43.41 35.79 11.54
C MET A 111 -43.33 36.90 12.58
N SER A 112 -42.35 36.80 13.48
CA SER A 112 -42.09 37.72 14.58
C SER A 112 -41.33 38.99 14.18
N ARG A 113 -40.64 39.00 13.03
CA ARG A 113 -39.82 40.12 12.52
C ARG A 113 -38.63 40.47 13.42
N LYS A 114 -38.19 39.52 14.25
CA LYS A 114 -37.06 39.71 15.17
C LYS A 114 -35.86 38.91 14.72
N MET A 115 -34.69 39.39 15.11
CA MET A 115 -33.45 38.64 14.97
C MET A 115 -33.51 37.38 15.83
N VAL A 116 -33.29 36.24 15.18
CA VAL A 116 -33.20 34.92 15.82
C VAL A 116 -31.76 34.61 16.18
N ASP A 117 -30.86 34.91 15.25
CA ASP A 117 -29.44 34.62 15.42
C ASP A 117 -28.56 35.53 14.55
N ARG A 118 -27.27 35.60 14.89
CA ARG A 118 -26.24 36.27 14.11
C ARG A 118 -24.92 35.52 14.25
N LYS A 119 -24.19 35.37 13.14
CA LYS A 119 -22.98 34.55 13.12
C LYS A 119 -21.96 35.01 12.08
N VAL A 120 -20.69 34.73 12.36
CA VAL A 120 -19.56 34.96 11.45
C VAL A 120 -19.03 33.60 11.02
N PHE A 121 -18.82 33.42 9.73
CA PHE A 121 -18.27 32.20 9.14
C PHE A 121 -16.99 32.55 8.40
N ASP A 122 -15.84 32.12 8.93
CA ASP A 122 -14.53 32.34 8.31
C ASP A 122 -14.32 31.38 7.13
N THR A 123 -15.01 31.64 6.02
CA THR A 123 -14.95 30.84 4.79
C THR A 123 -13.64 30.98 4.02
N TYR A 124 -12.69 31.78 4.53
CA TYR A 124 -11.30 31.72 4.12
C TYR A 124 -10.57 30.53 4.76
N VAL A 125 -10.97 30.10 5.96
CA VAL A 125 -10.40 28.92 6.65
C VAL A 125 -11.17 27.65 6.28
N SER A 126 -12.50 27.68 6.38
CA SER A 126 -13.38 26.55 6.08
C SER A 126 -14.84 27.01 5.93
N ASP A 127 -15.60 26.39 5.04
CA ASP A 127 -17.04 26.62 4.91
C ASP A 127 -17.92 25.58 5.64
N SER A 128 -17.32 24.61 6.34
CA SER A 128 -18.04 23.53 7.02
C SER A 128 -19.04 24.03 8.06
N GLU A 129 -18.70 25.10 8.79
CA GLU A 129 -19.62 25.69 9.77
C GLU A 129 -20.80 26.41 9.11
N LEU A 130 -20.55 27.08 7.98
CA LEU A 130 -21.59 27.77 7.20
C LEU A 130 -22.60 26.76 6.65
N ILE A 131 -22.14 25.71 5.99
CA ILE A 131 -23.03 24.72 5.38
C ILE A 131 -23.86 23.98 6.44
N ARG A 132 -23.24 23.60 7.56
CA ARG A 132 -23.95 23.02 8.70
C ARG A 132 -25.04 23.95 9.19
N TYR A 133 -24.69 25.21 9.46
CA TYR A 133 -25.62 26.20 9.98
C TYR A 133 -26.82 26.42 9.05
N LEU A 134 -26.58 26.57 7.76
CA LEU A 134 -27.63 26.74 6.75
C LEU A 134 -28.58 25.52 6.63
N LYS A 135 -28.09 24.32 6.95
CA LYS A 135 -28.85 23.07 6.84
C LYS A 135 -29.57 22.65 8.14
N THR A 136 -29.04 23.02 9.30
CA THR A 136 -29.57 22.54 10.60
C THR A 136 -30.25 23.63 11.43
N GLU A 137 -29.73 24.86 11.41
CA GLU A 137 -30.17 25.92 12.32
C GLU A 137 -31.15 26.89 11.66
N VAL A 138 -31.01 27.15 10.35
CA VAL A 138 -31.88 28.09 9.63
C VAL A 138 -33.16 27.40 9.16
N LYS A 139 -34.27 27.77 9.80
CA LYS A 139 -35.60 27.21 9.53
C LYS A 139 -36.20 27.73 8.23
N ASP A 140 -37.20 27.00 7.74
CA ASP A 140 -38.00 27.40 6.59
C ASP A 140 -38.62 28.79 6.84
N HIS A 141 -38.68 29.59 5.78
CA HIS A 141 -39.18 30.96 5.77
C HIS A 141 -38.34 32.02 6.51
N HIS A 142 -37.25 31.68 7.22
CA HIS A 142 -36.33 32.68 7.76
C HIS A 142 -35.65 33.53 6.66
N VAL A 143 -35.47 34.82 6.95
CA VAL A 143 -34.76 35.80 6.13
C VAL A 143 -33.30 35.91 6.59
N ILE A 144 -32.36 35.93 5.65
CA ILE A 144 -30.92 36.11 5.93
C ILE A 144 -30.41 37.45 5.36
N LEU A 145 -29.66 38.18 6.17
CA LEU A 145 -28.89 39.37 5.75
C LEU A 145 -27.42 39.00 5.83
N VAL A 146 -26.72 39.04 4.70
CA VAL A 146 -25.34 38.59 4.56
C VAL A 146 -24.47 39.75 4.06
N ALA A 147 -23.29 39.89 4.68
CA ALA A 147 -22.25 40.81 4.25
C ALA A 147 -20.87 40.14 4.31
N SER A 148 -20.03 40.37 3.29
CA SER A 148 -18.65 39.89 3.27
C SER A 148 -17.70 40.80 4.06
N GLN A 149 -16.62 40.22 4.58
CA GLN A 149 -15.43 40.93 5.07
C GLN A 149 -14.16 40.23 4.59
N ASP A 150 -13.19 41.02 4.10
CA ASP A 150 -11.92 40.54 3.53
C ASP A 150 -12.13 39.48 2.44
N GLU A 151 -12.13 38.21 2.80
CA GLU A 151 -12.13 37.09 1.86
C GLU A 151 -13.19 36.06 2.23
N ILE A 152 -14.05 35.71 1.27
CA ILE A 152 -15.12 34.73 1.44
C ILE A 152 -15.02 33.51 0.52
N THR A 153 -14.10 33.46 -0.44
CA THR A 153 -14.14 32.54 -1.60
C THR A 153 -13.15 31.36 -1.55
N ALA A 154 -12.04 31.48 -0.81
CA ALA A 154 -10.89 30.59 -0.85
C ALA A 154 -11.24 29.14 -0.48
N ASN A 155 -12.12 28.97 0.52
CA ASN A 155 -12.63 27.67 0.95
C ASN A 155 -14.17 27.59 0.87
N LEU A 156 -14.82 28.48 0.10
CA LEU A 156 -16.26 28.40 -0.13
C LEU A 156 -16.56 27.40 -1.25
N GLY A 157 -16.92 26.18 -0.86
CA GLY A 157 -17.21 25.08 -1.75
C GLY A 157 -18.53 25.22 -2.52
N GLU A 158 -18.69 24.39 -3.55
CA GLU A 158 -19.88 24.37 -4.40
C GLU A 158 -21.16 24.03 -3.62
N GLU A 159 -21.07 23.26 -2.54
CA GLU A 159 -22.23 22.88 -1.74
C GLU A 159 -22.73 24.04 -0.86
N SER A 160 -21.82 24.85 -0.30
CA SER A 160 -22.16 26.09 0.40
C SER A 160 -22.78 27.11 -0.55
N LYS A 161 -22.21 27.26 -1.75
CA LYS A 161 -22.80 28.09 -2.82
C LYS A 161 -24.20 27.59 -3.18
N THR A 162 -24.37 26.29 -3.40
CA THR A 162 -25.66 25.66 -3.72
C THR A 162 -26.66 25.83 -2.59
N SER A 163 -26.21 25.79 -1.33
CA SER A 163 -27.05 26.02 -0.16
C SER A 163 -27.52 27.47 -0.09
N LEU A 164 -26.63 28.45 -0.31
CA LEU A 164 -26.98 29.87 -0.41
C LEU A 164 -27.91 30.18 -1.59
N ARG A 165 -27.83 29.44 -2.70
CA ARG A 165 -28.78 29.55 -3.83
C ARG A 165 -30.22 29.24 -3.41
N LYS A 166 -30.43 28.37 -2.42
CA LYS A 166 -31.77 28.09 -1.83
C LYS A 166 -32.34 29.27 -1.04
N TYR A 167 -31.54 30.30 -0.81
CA TYR A 167 -31.94 31.58 -0.20
C TYR A 167 -32.08 32.71 -1.23
N GLY A 168 -32.00 32.38 -2.52
CA GLY A 168 -32.12 33.35 -3.61
C GLY A 168 -30.78 33.88 -4.13
N ALA A 169 -29.65 33.41 -3.62
CA ALA A 169 -28.34 33.82 -4.15
C ALA A 169 -28.16 33.34 -5.59
N GLY A 170 -27.84 34.23 -6.52
CA GLY A 170 -27.49 33.92 -7.91
C GLY A 170 -26.04 34.28 -8.21
N ALA A 171 -25.53 35.38 -7.66
CA ALA A 171 -24.20 35.91 -7.93
C ALA A 171 -23.09 35.19 -7.14
N ILE A 172 -23.42 34.48 -6.04
CA ILE A 172 -22.46 33.78 -5.16
C ILE A 172 -21.49 32.84 -5.89
N THR A 173 -21.86 32.29 -7.05
CA THR A 173 -21.01 31.40 -7.84
C THR A 173 -19.92 32.13 -8.65
N ASN A 174 -20.07 33.44 -8.85
CA ASN A 174 -19.25 34.26 -9.76
C ASN A 174 -18.44 35.35 -9.03
N ILE A 175 -18.31 35.24 -7.71
CA ILE A 175 -17.52 36.15 -6.88
C ILE A 175 -16.06 35.71 -6.92
N LEU A 176 -15.17 36.67 -7.09
CA LEU A 176 -13.72 36.44 -7.12
C LEU A 176 -13.07 36.81 -5.77
N TYR A 177 -11.82 36.36 -5.60
CA TYR A 177 -11.02 36.61 -4.40
C TYR A 177 -11.02 38.09 -4.00
N ARG A 178 -11.43 38.37 -2.74
CA ARG A 178 -11.53 39.72 -2.14
C ARG A 178 -12.46 40.70 -2.85
N GLU A 179 -13.48 40.18 -3.53
CA GLU A 179 -14.63 40.98 -3.94
C GLU A 179 -15.62 41.17 -2.79
N SER A 180 -16.30 42.32 -2.79
CA SER A 180 -17.31 42.63 -1.79
C SER A 180 -18.64 41.98 -2.18
N TYR A 181 -19.40 41.45 -1.22
CA TYR A 181 -20.65 40.76 -1.47
C TYR A 181 -21.68 41.04 -0.38
N ILE A 182 -22.90 41.32 -0.81
CA ILE A 182 -24.08 41.45 0.04
C ILE A 182 -25.18 40.58 -0.54
N LEU A 183 -25.89 39.86 0.34
CA LEU A 183 -27.10 39.13 0.00
C LEU A 183 -28.19 39.43 1.02
N LEU A 184 -29.38 39.76 0.53
CA LEU A 184 -30.62 39.73 1.28
C LEU A 184 -31.49 38.62 0.68
N GLY A 185 -31.61 37.52 1.42
CA GLY A 185 -32.22 36.28 0.96
C GLY A 185 -33.24 35.71 1.92
N GLN A 186 -34.01 34.72 1.49
CA GLN A 186 -34.99 34.02 2.31
C GLN A 186 -35.06 32.54 1.91
N LYS A 187 -35.08 31.63 2.88
CA LYS A 187 -35.08 30.18 2.61
C LYS A 187 -36.32 29.82 1.79
N GLY A 188 -36.11 29.24 0.61
CA GLY A 188 -37.18 28.90 -0.34
C GLY A 188 -37.27 29.80 -1.56
N LEU A 189 -36.50 30.89 -1.63
CA LEU A 189 -36.41 31.67 -2.87
C LEU A 189 -35.73 30.87 -3.98
N VAL A 190 -36.17 31.10 -5.21
CA VAL A 190 -35.49 30.60 -6.41
C VAL A 190 -34.16 31.34 -6.55
N ALA A 191 -33.10 30.62 -6.91
CA ALA A 191 -31.77 31.21 -7.09
C ALA A 191 -31.81 32.38 -8.09
N GLY A 192 -31.34 33.55 -7.67
CA GLY A 192 -31.39 34.81 -8.42
C GLY A 192 -32.53 35.77 -8.02
N ASP A 193 -33.52 35.30 -7.27
CA ASP A 193 -34.63 36.16 -6.78
C ASP A 193 -34.27 36.92 -5.48
N GLY A 194 -33.12 36.60 -4.87
CA GLY A 194 -32.58 37.36 -3.74
C GLY A 194 -32.04 38.72 -4.17
N VAL A 195 -31.98 39.68 -3.25
CA VAL A 195 -31.36 40.98 -3.54
C VAL A 195 -29.88 40.89 -3.26
N GLU A 196 -29.06 40.90 -4.31
CA GLU A 196 -27.61 40.77 -4.22
C GLU A 196 -26.89 42.02 -4.73
N LYS A 197 -25.69 42.25 -4.19
CA LYS A 197 -24.76 43.23 -4.74
C LYS A 197 -23.34 42.68 -4.66
N VAL A 198 -22.59 42.81 -5.75
CA VAL A 198 -21.18 42.41 -5.85
C VAL A 198 -20.34 43.65 -6.17
N GLY A 199 -19.32 43.90 -5.36
CA GLY A 199 -18.29 44.91 -5.61
C GLY A 199 -17.09 44.25 -6.25
N LYS A 200 -16.82 44.57 -7.51
CA LYS A 200 -15.67 44.03 -8.25
C LYS A 200 -14.37 44.66 -7.76
N ARG A 201 -13.33 43.84 -7.64
CA ARG A 201 -11.99 44.31 -7.30
C ARG A 201 -11.37 44.95 -8.53
N GLY A 202 -11.02 46.24 -8.43
CA GLY A 202 -10.23 46.94 -9.44
C GLY A 202 -8.74 46.60 -9.32
N ASP A 203 -7.87 47.60 -9.50
CA ASP A 203 -6.41 47.42 -9.38
C ASP A 203 -5.90 47.34 -7.92
N GLY A 204 -6.78 47.54 -6.94
CA GLY A 204 -6.46 47.50 -5.51
C GLY A 204 -6.42 46.10 -4.90
N GLU A 205 -5.89 46.00 -3.67
CA GLU A 205 -5.78 44.73 -2.94
C GLU A 205 -7.16 44.14 -2.53
N PHE A 206 -8.15 45.01 -2.31
CA PHE A 206 -9.54 44.70 -1.92
C PHE A 206 -10.52 45.46 -2.80
N ALA A 207 -11.73 44.94 -2.98
CA ALA A 207 -12.82 45.71 -3.56
C ALA A 207 -13.30 46.80 -2.60
N ASP A 208 -13.80 47.90 -3.16
CA ASP A 208 -14.42 48.96 -2.38
C ASP A 208 -15.64 48.43 -1.59
N PRO A 209 -15.94 49.01 -0.41
CA PRO A 209 -17.10 48.60 0.36
C PRO A 209 -18.38 48.95 -0.40
N ILE A 210 -19.26 47.96 -0.52
CA ILE A 210 -20.58 48.13 -1.11
C ILE A 210 -21.62 48.27 -0.02
N TYR A 211 -22.73 48.93 -0.35
CA TYR A 211 -23.87 49.05 0.53
C TYR A 211 -25.18 48.82 -0.21
N LEU A 212 -26.15 48.28 0.52
CA LEU A 212 -27.52 48.02 0.10
C LEU A 212 -28.45 48.49 1.22
N SER A 213 -29.44 49.31 0.89
CA SER A 213 -30.38 49.85 1.89
C SER A 213 -31.73 50.13 1.25
N GLY A 214 -32.80 49.94 2.02
CA GLY A 214 -34.14 50.23 1.55
C GLY A 214 -35.21 49.66 2.46
N CYS A 215 -36.40 49.49 1.89
CA CYS A 215 -37.56 48.93 2.56
C CYS A 215 -37.87 47.54 2.02
N LEU A 216 -37.76 46.53 2.88
CA LEU A 216 -37.95 45.12 2.57
C LEU A 216 -39.40 44.70 2.83
N LYS A 217 -40.03 44.05 1.86
CA LYS A 217 -41.28 43.33 2.06
C LYS A 217 -40.95 41.88 2.43
N ILE A 218 -41.63 41.31 3.42
CA ILE A 218 -41.47 39.90 3.81
C ILE A 218 -42.82 39.18 3.65
N PRO A 219 -42.89 38.02 2.97
CA PRO A 219 -41.79 37.33 2.29
C PRO A 219 -41.19 38.16 1.14
N ILE A 220 -39.88 37.99 0.92
CA ILE A 220 -39.09 38.75 -0.08
C ILE A 220 -39.62 38.49 -1.50
N GLY A 221 -40.09 37.27 -1.74
CA GLY A 221 -40.65 36.83 -3.01
C GLY A 221 -41.46 35.55 -2.83
N ASN A 222 -41.64 34.82 -3.93
CA ASN A 222 -42.34 33.54 -3.90
C ASN A 222 -41.45 32.45 -3.32
N LEU A 223 -41.92 31.78 -2.26
CA LEU A 223 -41.15 30.73 -1.58
C LEU A 223 -41.62 29.34 -2.01
N VAL A 224 -40.66 28.49 -2.36
CA VAL A 224 -40.82 27.07 -2.65
C VAL A 224 -40.34 26.25 -1.46
N LYS A 225 -40.97 25.10 -1.22
CA LYS A 225 -40.53 24.17 -0.18
C LYS A 225 -39.13 23.65 -0.50
N VAL A 226 -38.20 23.80 0.44
CA VAL A 226 -36.81 23.36 0.29
C VAL A 226 -36.65 21.97 0.90
N ASP A 227 -36.03 21.04 0.16
CA ASP A 227 -35.51 19.81 0.74
C ASP A 227 -34.03 20.02 1.11
N ASP A 228 -33.71 19.81 2.38
CA ASP A 228 -32.36 19.97 2.93
C ASP A 228 -31.47 18.75 2.66
N GLY A 229 -32.00 17.70 2.00
CA GLY A 229 -31.26 16.54 1.50
C GLY A 229 -30.90 15.50 2.56
N LEU A 230 -30.89 15.88 3.85
CA LEU A 230 -30.61 14.96 4.95
C LEU A 230 -31.69 13.86 5.10
N LYS A 231 -32.97 14.20 4.87
CA LYS A 231 -34.09 13.23 4.95
C LYS A 231 -34.06 12.20 3.83
N ALA A 232 -33.52 12.53 2.66
CA ALA A 232 -33.41 11.60 1.55
C ALA A 232 -32.35 10.51 1.79
N ASN A 233 -31.33 10.83 2.60
CA ASN A 233 -30.17 9.96 2.83
C ASN A 233 -30.28 9.10 4.09
N VAL A 234 -31.23 9.40 4.98
CA VAL A 234 -31.36 8.77 6.31
C VAL A 234 -32.74 8.14 6.47
N LYS A 235 -32.79 6.90 6.98
CA LYS A 235 -34.04 6.16 7.28
C LYS A 235 -34.09 5.76 8.74
N ALA A 236 -35.26 5.88 9.37
CA ALA A 236 -35.46 5.50 10.76
C ALA A 236 -36.82 4.82 11.01
N GLY A 237 -36.90 3.98 12.04
CA GLY A 237 -38.16 3.35 12.47
C GLY A 237 -38.86 2.58 11.34
N LYS A 238 -40.09 2.98 11.00
CA LYS A 238 -40.92 2.30 9.98
C LYS A 238 -40.41 2.47 8.54
N GLU A 239 -39.49 3.40 8.29
CA GLU A 239 -38.91 3.63 6.96
C GLU A 239 -37.83 2.60 6.60
N ILE A 240 -37.31 1.88 7.61
CA ILE A 240 -36.30 0.85 7.41
C ILE A 240 -36.96 -0.39 6.80
N LYS A 241 -36.63 -0.69 5.55
CA LYS A 241 -37.03 -1.93 4.87
C LYS A 241 -36.14 -3.08 5.34
N LYS A 242 -36.73 -4.19 5.78
CA LYS A 242 -35.98 -5.42 6.10
C LYS A 242 -35.91 -6.27 4.83
N GLY A 243 -34.69 -6.61 4.40
CA GLY A 243 -34.43 -7.51 3.28
C GLY A 243 -34.58 -8.97 3.65
N ASP A 244 -33.98 -9.84 2.84
CA ASP A 244 -33.99 -11.29 3.06
C ASP A 244 -33.37 -11.66 4.42
N GLU A 245 -33.89 -12.74 5.01
CA GLU A 245 -33.38 -13.29 6.26
C GLU A 245 -32.22 -14.24 5.98
N LEU A 246 -31.13 -14.08 6.72
CA LEU A 246 -29.96 -14.94 6.68
C LEU A 246 -29.61 -15.37 8.10
N LYS A 247 -29.87 -16.64 8.42
CA LYS A 247 -29.61 -17.20 9.75
C LYS A 247 -28.18 -16.93 10.20
N ASN A 248 -28.01 -16.41 11.41
CA ASN A 248 -26.74 -15.96 11.99
C ASN A 248 -25.88 -15.08 11.06
N CYS A 249 -26.50 -14.38 10.10
CA CYS A 249 -25.81 -13.68 9.02
C CYS A 249 -24.74 -14.54 8.30
N GLY A 250 -25.04 -15.83 8.11
CA GLY A 250 -24.19 -16.75 7.35
C GLY A 250 -23.00 -17.32 8.13
N MET A 251 -22.91 -17.05 9.44
CA MET A 251 -21.93 -17.70 10.32
C MET A 251 -22.40 -19.10 10.72
N PRO A 252 -21.47 -20.07 10.89
CA PRO A 252 -21.81 -21.44 11.27
C PRO A 252 -22.39 -21.51 12.69
N ASP A 253 -21.82 -20.75 13.62
CA ASP A 253 -22.19 -20.71 15.02
C ASP A 253 -22.91 -19.39 15.38
N PRO A 254 -23.92 -19.42 16.28
CA PRO A 254 -24.57 -18.22 16.77
C PRO A 254 -23.67 -17.42 17.71
N CYS A 255 -23.87 -16.10 17.73
CA CYS A 255 -23.21 -15.21 18.69
C CYS A 255 -23.74 -15.41 20.12
N ASP A 256 -22.92 -15.05 21.11
CA ASP A 256 -23.34 -15.07 22.52
C ASP A 256 -24.43 -14.01 22.81
N SER A 257 -25.06 -14.08 23.98
CA SER A 257 -26.11 -13.14 24.37
C SER A 257 -25.63 -11.70 24.53
N SER A 258 -24.33 -11.47 24.70
CA SER A 258 -23.69 -10.15 24.78
C SER A 258 -23.21 -9.61 23.43
N SER A 259 -23.55 -10.26 22.33
CA SER A 259 -23.18 -9.85 20.98
C SER A 259 -24.31 -10.11 19.97
N PHE A 260 -24.11 -9.65 18.73
CA PHE A 260 -25.03 -9.90 17.64
C PHE A 260 -24.28 -10.15 16.33
N PRO A 261 -24.85 -10.95 15.42
CA PRO A 261 -24.19 -11.31 14.17
C PRO A 261 -24.24 -10.16 13.17
N VAL A 262 -23.10 -9.90 12.54
CA VAL A 262 -22.94 -8.95 11.44
C VAL A 262 -22.20 -9.63 10.28
N HIS A 263 -22.71 -9.42 9.07
CA HIS A 263 -22.04 -9.80 7.83
C HIS A 263 -22.03 -8.63 6.87
N ILE A 264 -20.85 -8.31 6.35
CA ILE A 264 -20.61 -7.23 5.40
C ILE A 264 -19.98 -7.81 4.15
N ASN A 265 -20.51 -7.42 3.00
CA ASN A 265 -20.05 -7.83 1.70
C ASN A 265 -19.96 -6.62 0.75
N ALA A 266 -18.79 -6.35 0.17
CA ALA A 266 -18.56 -5.21 -0.72
C ALA A 266 -17.30 -5.40 -1.60
N GLY A 267 -17.07 -4.50 -2.57
CA GLY A 267 -15.80 -4.40 -3.30
C GLY A 267 -15.78 -4.94 -4.74
N GLN A 268 -16.77 -5.70 -5.19
CA GLN A 268 -16.79 -6.28 -6.57
C GLN A 268 -17.23 -5.30 -7.67
N GLY A 269 -16.60 -4.14 -7.75
CA GLY A 269 -16.90 -3.15 -8.80
C GLY A 269 -18.05 -2.19 -8.46
N ASN A 270 -18.41 -1.37 -9.45
CA ASN A 270 -19.50 -0.39 -9.31
C ASN A 270 -20.91 -0.96 -9.53
N LYS A 271 -21.03 -2.19 -10.03
CA LYS A 271 -22.31 -2.86 -10.28
C LYS A 271 -22.78 -3.72 -9.10
N ALA A 272 -21.83 -4.28 -8.35
CA ALA A 272 -22.16 -4.98 -7.12
C ALA A 272 -22.50 -3.95 -6.04
N LEU A 273 -23.70 -4.08 -5.47
CA LEU A 273 -24.14 -3.26 -4.35
C LEU A 273 -23.68 -3.91 -3.04
N PRO A 274 -23.36 -3.10 -2.02
CA PRO A 274 -22.91 -3.63 -0.75
C PRO A 274 -24.06 -4.37 -0.06
N LYS A 275 -23.74 -5.48 0.59
CA LYS A 275 -24.69 -6.19 1.45
C LYS A 275 -24.26 -6.07 2.90
N MET A 276 -25.22 -5.78 3.77
CA MET A 276 -25.01 -5.71 5.21
C MET A 276 -26.15 -6.45 5.89
N CYS A 277 -25.84 -7.54 6.57
CA CYS A 277 -26.76 -8.26 7.44
C CYS A 277 -26.45 -7.92 8.90
N ILE A 278 -27.49 -7.58 9.66
CA ILE A 278 -27.41 -7.34 11.10
C ILE A 278 -28.56 -8.11 11.76
N SER A 279 -28.25 -8.91 12.78
CA SER A 279 -29.26 -9.68 13.52
C SER A 279 -30.19 -10.48 12.58
N GLU A 280 -29.56 -11.22 11.66
CA GLU A 280 -30.17 -12.12 10.68
C GLU A 280 -30.97 -11.46 9.54
N LYS A 281 -30.94 -10.14 9.40
CA LYS A 281 -31.67 -9.44 8.33
C LYS A 281 -30.76 -8.55 7.52
N TYR A 282 -30.87 -8.65 6.19
CA TYR A 282 -30.21 -7.69 5.31
C TYR A 282 -30.84 -6.32 5.45
N VAL A 283 -30.00 -5.33 5.73
CA VAL A 283 -30.38 -3.92 5.94
C VAL A 283 -29.79 -3.02 4.87
N PHE A 284 -28.76 -3.49 4.16
CA PHE A 284 -28.37 -3.01 2.85
C PHE A 284 -28.23 -4.21 1.93
N ALA A 285 -28.81 -4.12 0.74
CA ALA A 285 -28.70 -5.08 -0.36
C ALA A 285 -29.36 -4.47 -1.61
N GLU A 286 -29.32 -5.16 -2.75
CA GLU A 286 -30.06 -4.76 -3.94
C GLU A 286 -31.56 -4.61 -3.65
N GLY A 287 -32.12 -3.43 -3.91
CA GLY A 287 -33.52 -3.11 -3.60
C GLY A 287 -33.85 -2.95 -2.12
N VAL A 288 -32.85 -2.92 -1.22
CA VAL A 288 -33.02 -2.75 0.23
C VAL A 288 -32.29 -1.50 0.71
N ASN A 289 -33.07 -0.56 1.25
CA ASN A 289 -32.62 0.71 1.83
C ASN A 289 -31.64 1.53 0.97
N ASP A 290 -31.80 1.47 -0.35
CA ASP A 290 -31.00 2.23 -1.33
C ASP A 290 -29.49 2.00 -1.23
N ALA A 291 -29.05 0.77 -0.93
CA ALA A 291 -27.62 0.41 -0.92
C ALA A 291 -26.90 0.89 -2.19
N GLY A 292 -25.68 1.42 -2.08
CA GLY A 292 -24.90 1.83 -3.25
C GLY A 292 -23.62 2.62 -2.95
N ARG A 293 -23.13 3.38 -3.92
CA ARG A 293 -21.84 4.10 -3.87
C ARG A 293 -21.71 5.01 -2.65
N GLY A 294 -20.49 5.07 -2.10
CA GLY A 294 -20.11 5.86 -0.94
C GLY A 294 -20.23 5.07 0.35
N PHE A 295 -20.52 5.74 1.46
CA PHE A 295 -20.73 5.11 2.77
C PHE A 295 -22.16 4.60 2.91
N ASN A 296 -22.30 3.37 3.41
CA ASN A 296 -23.58 2.77 3.83
C ASN A 296 -23.43 2.41 5.31
N ILE A 297 -24.25 3.02 6.17
CA ILE A 297 -24.04 3.05 7.61
C ILE A 297 -25.32 2.66 8.35
N ALA A 298 -25.19 1.79 9.35
CA ALA A 298 -26.25 1.43 10.29
C ALA A 298 -25.85 1.82 11.72
N VAL A 299 -26.77 2.46 12.44
CA VAL A 299 -26.66 2.75 13.87
C VAL A 299 -27.53 1.77 14.63
N VAL A 300 -26.95 1.04 15.58
CA VAL A 300 -27.57 -0.06 16.32
C VAL A 300 -27.61 0.29 17.80
N ASP A 301 -28.76 0.02 18.43
CA ASP A 301 -28.92 0.10 19.88
C ASP A 301 -28.19 -1.06 20.57
N PRO A 302 -27.26 -0.81 21.50
CA PRO A 302 -26.48 -1.87 22.13
C PRO A 302 -27.33 -2.76 23.06
N THR A 303 -28.46 -2.27 23.56
CA THR A 303 -29.31 -3.01 24.52
C THR A 303 -30.31 -3.89 23.79
N THR A 304 -31.05 -3.33 22.83
CA THR A 304 -32.08 -4.07 22.09
C THR A 304 -31.52 -4.80 20.88
N LYS A 305 -30.33 -4.39 20.39
CA LYS A 305 -29.70 -4.87 19.14
C LYS A 305 -30.51 -4.51 17.89
N ASP A 306 -31.47 -3.59 18.02
CA ASP A 306 -32.27 -3.08 16.92
C ASP A 306 -31.55 -1.95 16.20
N ILE A 307 -31.88 -1.78 14.93
CA ILE A 307 -31.35 -0.70 14.10
C ILE A 307 -32.17 0.56 14.37
N LEU A 308 -31.49 1.59 14.84
CA LEU A 308 -32.07 2.89 15.11
C LEU A 308 -32.19 3.72 13.83
N ARG A 309 -31.10 3.77 13.05
CA ARG A 309 -31.00 4.59 11.83
C ARG A 309 -30.12 3.92 10.78
N LEU A 310 -30.45 4.16 9.52
CA LEU A 310 -29.60 3.85 8.36
C LEU A 310 -29.26 5.14 7.62
N GLY A 311 -28.04 5.24 7.10
CA GLY A 311 -27.59 6.38 6.31
C GLY A 311 -26.80 5.93 5.08
N ARG A 312 -27.06 6.54 3.92
CA ARG A 312 -26.22 6.40 2.73
C ARG A 312 -25.67 7.77 2.30
N PHE A 313 -24.36 7.85 2.08
CA PHE A 313 -23.68 9.09 1.73
C PHE A 313 -22.72 8.87 0.55
N ASP A 314 -23.08 9.37 -0.63
CA ASP A 314 -22.27 9.30 -1.85
C ASP A 314 -21.16 10.37 -1.83
N THR A 315 -20.12 10.12 -1.01
CA THR A 315 -18.93 10.98 -0.85
C THR A 315 -17.99 10.97 -2.06
N TYR A 316 -18.40 10.36 -3.17
CA TYR A 316 -17.78 10.57 -4.48
C TYR A 316 -18.47 11.72 -5.22
N ALA A 317 -19.81 11.72 -5.25
CA ALA A 317 -20.59 12.74 -5.94
C ALA A 317 -20.71 14.05 -5.15
N GLN A 318 -20.88 13.96 -3.84
CA GLN A 318 -21.12 15.08 -2.92
C GLN A 318 -20.03 15.12 -1.84
N ASP A 319 -19.88 16.25 -1.14
CA ASP A 319 -18.94 16.29 -0.01
C ASP A 319 -19.49 15.55 1.23
N SER A 320 -18.65 15.37 2.25
CA SER A 320 -19.00 14.60 3.44
C SER A 320 -19.84 15.35 4.49
N SER A 321 -20.34 16.57 4.23
CA SER A 321 -21.04 17.38 5.25
C SER A 321 -22.28 16.67 5.83
N LEU A 322 -23.08 15.99 4.99
CA LEU A 322 -24.25 15.25 5.46
C LEU A 322 -23.87 14.00 6.26
N LEU A 323 -22.76 13.35 5.90
CA LEU A 323 -22.19 12.24 6.66
C LEU A 323 -21.72 12.70 8.04
N GLU A 324 -21.04 13.85 8.10
CA GLU A 324 -20.56 14.46 9.34
C GLU A 324 -21.72 14.76 10.30
N ILE A 325 -22.78 15.40 9.81
CA ILE A 325 -24.00 15.68 10.60
C ILE A 325 -24.62 14.38 11.13
N PHE A 326 -24.67 13.32 10.32
CA PHE A 326 -25.20 12.03 10.73
C PHE A 326 -24.38 11.37 11.84
N LEU A 327 -23.05 11.35 11.71
CA LEU A 327 -22.13 10.74 12.69
C LEU A 327 -22.11 11.52 14.01
N GLU A 328 -22.27 12.84 13.99
CA GLU A 328 -22.34 13.67 15.19
C GLU A 328 -23.59 13.40 16.03
N GLN A 329 -24.69 13.02 15.39
CA GLN A 329 -25.93 12.65 16.08
C GLN A 329 -25.89 11.24 16.69
N VAL A 330 -24.80 10.49 16.55
CA VAL A 330 -24.62 9.18 17.20
C VAL A 330 -24.33 9.41 18.68
N GLU A 331 -25.17 8.85 19.54
CA GLU A 331 -25.08 9.00 21.00
C GLU A 331 -24.05 8.03 21.60
N ASP A 332 -23.47 8.40 22.74
CA ASP A 332 -22.50 7.57 23.45
C ASP A 332 -23.07 6.18 23.75
N GLY A 333 -22.28 5.13 23.48
CA GLY A 333 -22.68 3.73 23.61
C GLY A 333 -23.38 3.14 22.38
N GLN A 334 -23.86 3.95 21.43
CA GLN A 334 -24.42 3.42 20.18
C GLN A 334 -23.33 2.80 19.30
N ILE A 335 -23.69 1.71 18.61
CA ILE A 335 -22.80 0.97 17.71
C ILE A 335 -23.04 1.43 16.28
N VAL A 336 -21.96 1.67 15.53
CA VAL A 336 -21.99 2.07 14.13
C VAL A 336 -21.37 0.97 13.29
N VAL A 337 -22.14 0.40 12.35
CA VAL A 337 -21.66 -0.54 11.35
C VAL A 337 -21.62 0.18 10.01
N ALA A 338 -20.46 0.27 9.37
CA ALA A 338 -20.26 1.02 8.13
C ALA A 338 -19.52 0.19 7.08
N VAL A 339 -19.84 0.43 5.81
CA VAL A 339 -19.13 -0.13 4.66
C VAL A 339 -19.09 0.87 3.50
N THR A 340 -17.96 0.95 2.80
CA THR A 340 -17.83 1.70 1.54
C THR A 340 -18.16 0.82 0.34
N ASN A 341 -18.70 1.43 -0.72
CA ASN A 341 -18.89 0.76 -2.00
C ASN A 341 -18.55 1.67 -3.17
N ASP A 342 -18.05 1.09 -4.25
CA ASP A 342 -17.52 1.77 -5.43
C ASP A 342 -16.39 2.76 -5.10
N ASP A 343 -16.70 3.98 -4.67
CA ASP A 343 -15.75 4.92 -4.10
C ASP A 343 -16.44 5.76 -3.01
N ALA A 344 -15.70 6.00 -1.93
CA ALA A 344 -16.13 6.85 -0.83
C ALA A 344 -15.08 7.91 -0.44
N SER A 345 -13.94 7.96 -1.14
CA SER A 345 -12.77 8.74 -0.73
C SER A 345 -12.67 10.10 -1.40
N THR A 346 -13.21 10.25 -2.61
CA THR A 346 -12.91 11.39 -3.51
C THR A 346 -13.23 12.76 -2.90
N LYS A 347 -14.33 12.88 -2.15
CA LYS A 347 -14.74 14.12 -1.46
C LYS A 347 -14.95 13.90 0.04
N LEU A 348 -14.17 13.00 0.64
CA LEU A 348 -14.20 12.73 2.07
C LEU A 348 -13.30 13.72 2.83
N ASN A 349 -13.91 14.58 3.65
CA ASN A 349 -13.20 15.59 4.42
C ASN A 349 -12.51 15.00 5.66
N ASN A 350 -11.53 15.73 6.19
CA ASN A 350 -10.80 15.33 7.39
C ASN A 350 -11.69 15.25 8.65
N HIS A 351 -12.70 16.12 8.79
CA HIS A 351 -13.63 16.08 9.92
C HIS A 351 -14.42 14.76 9.97
N ALA A 352 -14.89 14.27 8.81
CA ALA A 352 -15.54 12.95 8.73
C ALA A 352 -14.60 11.82 9.19
N LYS A 353 -13.32 11.87 8.79
CA LYS A 353 -12.29 10.90 9.24
C LYS A 353 -12.10 10.97 10.75
N GLU A 354 -12.03 12.16 11.33
CA GLU A 354 -11.94 12.35 12.78
C GLU A 354 -13.17 11.81 13.53
N LEU A 355 -14.37 11.96 12.98
CA LEU A 355 -15.59 11.39 13.54
C LEU A 355 -15.55 9.86 13.55
N PHE A 356 -15.07 9.22 12.48
CA PHE A 356 -14.84 7.78 12.46
C PHE A 356 -13.73 7.34 13.42
N ASN A 357 -12.66 8.12 13.59
CA ASN A 357 -11.63 7.87 14.60
C ASN A 357 -12.24 7.88 16.02
N LYS A 358 -13.16 8.81 16.30
CA LYS A 358 -13.92 8.85 17.58
C LYS A 358 -14.87 7.67 17.78
N LEU A 359 -15.21 6.94 16.72
CA LEU A 359 -15.94 5.67 16.76
C LEU A 359 -15.01 4.46 16.87
N GLY A 360 -13.69 4.68 16.90
CA GLY A 360 -12.66 3.66 17.05
C GLY A 360 -12.00 3.20 15.75
N SER A 361 -12.22 3.86 14.62
CA SER A 361 -11.49 3.54 13.38
C SER A 361 -9.99 3.81 13.54
N SER A 362 -9.19 2.89 13.02
CA SER A 362 -7.73 3.04 12.91
C SER A 362 -7.26 3.17 11.46
N GLN A 363 -8.13 2.95 10.47
CA GLN A 363 -7.76 2.86 9.06
C GLN A 363 -8.49 3.89 8.17
N ILE A 364 -9.47 4.65 8.66
CA ILE A 364 -10.25 5.58 7.83
C ILE A 364 -9.37 6.65 7.15
N GLN A 365 -8.26 7.05 7.78
CA GLN A 365 -7.29 7.97 7.18
C GLN A 365 -6.56 7.38 5.97
N ASN A 366 -6.52 6.05 5.87
CA ASN A 366 -5.83 5.31 4.81
C ASN A 366 -6.74 4.98 3.61
N VAL A 367 -8.05 5.27 3.68
CA VAL A 367 -9.00 4.99 2.59
C VAL A 367 -8.71 5.89 1.38
N ARG A 368 -8.42 5.26 0.23
CA ARG A 368 -8.13 5.91 -1.06
C ARG A 368 -9.19 5.59 -2.10
N PHE A 369 -8.98 6.10 -3.32
CA PHE A 369 -9.87 5.92 -4.45
C PHE A 369 -10.18 4.44 -4.69
N ARG A 370 -11.46 4.08 -4.57
CA ARG A 370 -12.02 2.74 -4.75
C ARG A 370 -11.59 1.67 -3.74
N ASP A 371 -10.93 2.05 -2.66
CA ASP A 371 -10.69 1.12 -1.56
C ASP A 371 -12.02 0.69 -0.93
N THR A 372 -12.09 -0.58 -0.55
CA THR A 372 -13.22 -1.12 0.21
C THR A 372 -12.85 -1.14 1.69
N TRP A 373 -13.65 -0.46 2.49
CA TRP A 373 -13.45 -0.30 3.92
C TRP A 373 -14.73 -0.65 4.65
N ALA A 374 -14.62 -1.40 5.73
CA ALA A 374 -15.74 -1.72 6.60
C ALA A 374 -15.32 -1.64 8.07
N MET A 375 -16.25 -1.23 8.93
CA MET A 375 -16.04 -1.23 10.37
C MET A 375 -17.32 -1.50 11.16
N ALA A 376 -17.16 -2.03 12.37
CA ALA A 376 -18.10 -1.92 13.47
C ALA A 376 -17.41 -1.18 14.64
N GLY A 377 -17.86 0.04 14.91
CA GLY A 377 -17.35 0.93 15.95
C GLY A 377 -18.40 1.28 16.99
N MET A 378 -18.00 1.98 18.04
CA MET A 378 -18.90 2.41 19.11
C MET A 378 -18.55 3.82 19.55
N LYS A 379 -19.56 4.67 19.72
CA LYS A 379 -19.35 6.03 20.22
C LYS A 379 -18.90 6.00 21.69
N GLY A 380 -17.83 6.72 22.01
CA GLY A 380 -17.26 6.75 23.36
C GLY A 380 -16.30 5.58 23.65
N ILE A 381 -15.89 4.81 22.64
CA ILE A 381 -14.89 3.76 22.79
C ILE A 381 -13.53 4.33 23.22
N GLY A 382 -12.88 3.67 24.19
CA GLY A 382 -11.52 3.99 24.61
C GLY A 382 -10.48 3.24 23.76
N GLY A 383 -10.06 3.83 22.63
CA GLY A 383 -9.08 3.25 21.70
C GLY A 383 -9.70 2.80 20.38
N PHE A 384 -9.04 1.86 19.69
CA PHE A 384 -9.44 1.38 18.36
C PHE A 384 -10.32 0.12 18.43
N THR A 385 -11.33 0.03 17.56
CA THR A 385 -12.11 -1.21 17.38
C THR A 385 -11.22 -2.30 16.77
N GLN A 386 -11.51 -3.56 17.08
CA GLN A 386 -10.93 -4.72 16.41
C GLN A 386 -11.72 -5.14 15.16
N PHE A 387 -12.93 -4.58 14.99
CA PHE A 387 -13.86 -4.93 13.93
C PHE A 387 -13.74 -3.91 12.79
N GLU A 388 -12.62 -3.94 12.07
CA GLU A 388 -12.42 -3.05 10.92
C GLU A 388 -11.47 -3.69 9.93
N GLN A 389 -11.76 -3.55 8.64
CA GLN A 389 -10.99 -4.10 7.54
C GLN A 389 -10.88 -3.08 6.41
N LEU A 390 -9.72 -3.03 5.76
CA LEU A 390 -9.44 -2.21 4.58
C LEU A 390 -8.84 -3.11 3.50
N GLN A 391 -9.38 -3.02 2.29
CA GLN A 391 -8.85 -3.68 1.09
C GLN A 391 -8.57 -2.62 0.03
N PHE A 392 -7.36 -2.64 -0.51
CA PHE A 392 -6.89 -1.63 -1.46
C PHE A 392 -7.33 -1.94 -2.89
N ALA A 393 -7.72 -0.90 -3.63
CA ALA A 393 -7.94 -0.96 -5.06
C ALA A 393 -6.69 -1.46 -5.82
N GLY A 394 -6.91 -2.13 -6.94
CA GLY A 394 -5.87 -2.57 -7.86
C GLY A 394 -5.13 -1.41 -8.52
N ALA A 395 -3.95 -1.68 -9.11
CA ALA A 395 -3.06 -0.65 -9.66
C ALA A 395 -3.70 0.23 -10.75
N ASN A 396 -4.69 -0.29 -11.48
CA ASN A 396 -5.39 0.41 -12.55
C ASN A 396 -6.61 1.20 -12.06
N GLY A 397 -6.79 1.32 -10.73
CA GLY A 397 -8.04 1.78 -10.13
C GLY A 397 -9.16 0.74 -10.27
N GLU A 398 -8.83 -0.53 -10.51
CA GLU A 398 -9.79 -1.63 -10.40
C GLU A 398 -10.20 -1.79 -8.93
N TRP A 399 -11.45 -2.19 -8.71
CA TRP A 399 -11.92 -2.43 -7.34
C TRP A 399 -11.23 -3.67 -6.75
N PRO A 400 -11.06 -3.74 -5.42
CA PRO A 400 -10.49 -4.92 -4.76
C PRO A 400 -11.32 -6.18 -5.01
N GLU A 401 -10.77 -7.34 -4.63
CA GLU A 401 -11.59 -8.55 -4.48
C GLU A 401 -12.72 -8.33 -3.47
N GLU A 402 -13.71 -9.23 -3.46
CA GLU A 402 -14.84 -9.15 -2.55
C GLU A 402 -14.39 -9.19 -1.08
N MET A 403 -14.71 -8.15 -0.33
CA MET A 403 -14.66 -8.17 1.12
C MET A 403 -15.83 -9.01 1.62
N ASP A 404 -15.55 -10.12 2.31
CA ASP A 404 -16.56 -10.97 2.95
C ASP A 404 -16.28 -11.06 4.46
N MET A 405 -16.78 -10.07 5.21
CA MET A 405 -16.49 -9.91 6.64
C MET A 405 -17.65 -10.41 7.50
N LYS A 406 -17.44 -11.48 8.28
CA LYS A 406 -18.42 -12.04 9.21
C LYS A 406 -17.91 -11.95 10.64
N MET A 407 -18.73 -11.42 11.56
CA MET A 407 -18.30 -11.18 12.94
C MET A 407 -19.46 -11.18 13.93
N CYS A 408 -19.16 -11.51 15.19
CA CYS A 408 -20.03 -11.22 16.33
C CYS A 408 -19.61 -9.89 16.96
N VAL A 409 -20.46 -8.87 16.84
CA VAL A 409 -20.20 -7.54 17.40
C VAL A 409 -20.74 -7.49 18.84
N PRO A 410 -19.90 -7.27 19.87
CA PRO A 410 -20.34 -7.13 21.25
C PRO A 410 -21.21 -5.89 21.44
N THR A 411 -22.19 -5.98 22.34
CA THR A 411 -23.00 -4.82 22.77
C THR A 411 -22.17 -3.77 23.50
N GLN A 412 -20.99 -4.14 23.98
CA GLN A 412 -19.96 -3.23 24.51
C GLN A 412 -18.60 -3.53 23.88
N ILE A 413 -18.17 -2.69 22.94
CA ILE A 413 -16.89 -2.86 22.24
C ILE A 413 -15.75 -2.35 23.14
N LYS A 414 -14.78 -3.23 23.43
CA LYS A 414 -13.54 -2.86 24.14
C LYS A 414 -12.51 -2.36 23.13
N GLY A 415 -12.04 -1.13 23.31
CA GLY A 415 -11.01 -0.55 22.46
C GLY A 415 -9.61 -1.05 22.78
N SER A 416 -8.78 -1.18 21.75
CA SER A 416 -7.34 -1.41 21.86
C SER A 416 -6.58 -0.08 21.90
N LYS A 417 -5.60 0.06 22.81
CA LYS A 417 -4.72 1.24 22.85
C LYS A 417 -3.71 1.29 21.71
N ILE A 418 -3.35 0.11 21.18
CA ILE A 418 -2.36 -0.03 20.11
C ILE A 418 -2.94 -0.99 19.09
N ARG A 419 -3.17 -0.49 17.89
CA ARG A 419 -3.42 -1.32 16.72
C ARG A 419 -2.30 -0.98 15.75
N PRO A 420 -1.31 -1.88 15.55
CA PRO A 420 -0.31 -1.65 14.53
C PRO A 420 -1.05 -1.47 13.22
N ASP A 421 -0.81 -0.35 12.53
CA ASP A 421 -1.22 -0.25 11.15
C ASP A 421 -0.60 -1.45 10.42
N PRO A 422 -1.38 -2.25 9.68
CA PRO A 422 -0.77 -3.16 8.72
C PRO A 422 0.15 -2.29 7.87
N LEU A 423 1.43 -2.66 7.73
CA LEU A 423 2.37 -1.91 6.90
C LEU A 423 1.77 -1.80 5.50
N VAL A 424 1.19 -0.65 5.18
CA VAL A 424 0.67 -0.34 3.84
C VAL A 424 1.86 0.00 2.97
N THR A 425 2.73 -0.97 2.70
CA THR A 425 3.82 -0.81 1.75
C THR A 425 3.27 -1.04 0.36
N ARG A 426 2.91 0.06 -0.31
CA ARG A 426 2.63 0.02 -1.74
C ARG A 426 3.97 0.03 -2.50
N ASN A 427 4.25 -1.02 -3.26
CA ASN A 427 5.51 -1.16 -4.00
C ASN A 427 5.33 -0.66 -5.44
N ASP A 428 5.30 0.67 -5.61
CA ASP A 428 5.03 1.31 -6.90
C ASP A 428 6.03 0.91 -7.99
N GLN A 429 7.31 0.77 -7.67
CA GLN A 429 8.34 0.34 -8.63
C GLN A 429 8.06 -1.07 -9.17
N LYS A 430 7.76 -2.03 -8.28
CA LYS A 430 7.40 -3.40 -8.68
C LYS A 430 6.10 -3.42 -9.47
N ARG A 431 5.11 -2.60 -9.10
CA ARG A 431 3.84 -2.47 -9.83
C ARG A 431 4.03 -1.91 -11.24
N GLU A 432 4.79 -0.84 -11.40
CA GLU A 432 5.11 -0.25 -12.70
C GLU A 432 5.86 -1.24 -13.59
N PHE A 433 6.82 -1.96 -13.01
CA PHE A 433 7.54 -3.03 -13.68
C PHE A 433 6.60 -4.13 -14.18
N CYS A 434 5.80 -4.71 -13.28
CA CYS A 434 4.84 -5.78 -13.59
C CYS A 434 3.70 -5.34 -14.53
N LYS A 435 3.47 -4.03 -14.69
CA LYS A 435 2.56 -3.47 -15.69
C LYS A 435 3.19 -3.42 -17.09
N LYS A 436 4.51 -3.18 -17.17
CA LYS A 436 5.24 -3.03 -18.43
C LYS A 436 5.70 -4.38 -18.98
N TYR A 437 6.02 -5.34 -18.13
CA TYR A 437 6.65 -6.60 -18.52
C TYR A 437 5.90 -7.83 -17.97
N ASP A 438 5.62 -8.78 -18.86
CA ASP A 438 4.93 -10.03 -18.56
C ASP A 438 5.90 -11.19 -18.28
N GLY A 439 5.38 -12.32 -17.79
CA GLY A 439 6.15 -13.56 -17.69
C GLY A 439 6.91 -13.76 -16.38
N TYR A 440 6.67 -12.93 -15.35
CA TYR A 440 7.33 -13.00 -14.05
C TYR A 440 6.61 -13.84 -12.98
N GLY A 441 5.48 -14.47 -13.33
CA GLY A 441 4.79 -15.45 -12.47
C GLY A 441 4.42 -14.89 -11.09
N GLU A 442 4.80 -15.63 -10.02
CA GLU A 442 4.51 -15.23 -8.64
C GLU A 442 5.10 -13.87 -8.25
N PHE A 443 6.19 -13.43 -8.89
CA PHE A 443 6.78 -12.14 -8.60
C PHE A 443 5.80 -11.00 -8.89
N CYS A 444 4.98 -11.12 -9.94
CA CYS A 444 3.96 -10.14 -10.31
C CYS A 444 2.53 -10.54 -9.89
N ASP A 445 2.37 -11.52 -8.99
CA ASP A 445 1.07 -11.92 -8.45
C ASP A 445 0.45 -10.76 -7.65
N ALA A 446 -0.81 -10.43 -7.93
CA ALA A 446 -1.52 -9.32 -7.29
C ALA A 446 -1.56 -9.41 -5.76
N ARG A 447 -1.49 -10.61 -5.19
CA ARG A 447 -1.48 -10.86 -3.74
C ARG A 447 -0.12 -10.57 -3.10
N LYS A 448 0.96 -10.60 -3.89
CA LYS A 448 2.37 -10.43 -3.43
C LYS A 448 3.04 -9.18 -4.01
N ILE A 449 2.33 -8.40 -4.81
CA ILE A 449 2.90 -7.27 -5.55
C ILE A 449 3.39 -6.15 -4.62
N ASP A 450 2.83 -6.07 -3.42
CA ASP A 450 3.17 -5.10 -2.37
C ASP A 450 4.05 -5.68 -1.24
N GLU A 451 4.51 -6.92 -1.39
CA GLU A 451 5.47 -7.47 -0.43
C GLU A 451 6.73 -6.59 -0.38
N PRO A 452 7.19 -6.21 0.82
CA PRO A 452 8.34 -5.35 0.97
C PRO A 452 9.60 -6.07 0.47
N MET A 453 10.33 -5.43 -0.43
CA MET A 453 11.62 -5.91 -0.90
C MET A 453 12.70 -5.25 -0.06
N ALA A 454 13.04 -5.89 1.05
CA ALA A 454 14.09 -5.41 1.95
C ALA A 454 15.28 -6.36 1.92
N ALA A 455 16.48 -5.78 1.94
CA ALA A 455 17.72 -6.53 2.12
C ALA A 455 17.68 -7.33 3.44
N ALA A 456 18.15 -8.57 3.40
CA ALA A 456 18.20 -9.41 4.59
C ALA A 456 19.15 -8.83 5.64
N THR A 457 18.64 -8.70 6.87
CA THR A 457 19.44 -8.25 8.00
C THR A 457 20.57 -9.22 8.30
N LEU A 458 21.72 -8.69 8.72
CA LEU A 458 22.86 -9.51 9.10
C LEU A 458 22.47 -10.49 10.22
N SER A 459 22.62 -11.78 9.96
CA SER A 459 22.24 -12.87 10.88
C SER A 459 23.38 -13.28 11.82
N ASP A 460 24.63 -13.07 11.41
CA ASP A 460 25.84 -13.39 12.16
C ASP A 460 26.55 -12.10 12.61
N PRO A 461 26.43 -11.71 13.89
CA PRO A 461 27.07 -10.51 14.41
C PRO A 461 28.60 -10.52 14.30
N SER A 462 29.25 -11.68 14.18
CA SER A 462 30.71 -11.76 14.04
C SER A 462 31.22 -11.23 12.70
N LEU A 463 30.32 -11.04 11.72
CA LEU A 463 30.63 -10.46 10.42
C LEU A 463 30.35 -8.95 10.38
N GLU A 464 29.91 -8.32 11.47
CA GLU A 464 29.69 -6.88 11.49
C GLU A 464 30.97 -6.12 11.11
N GLY A 465 30.87 -5.22 10.13
CA GLY A 465 32.01 -4.47 9.60
C GLY A 465 33.00 -5.30 8.75
N ASN A 466 32.66 -6.53 8.37
CA ASN A 466 33.50 -7.33 7.49
C ASN A 466 33.59 -6.71 6.08
N ALA A 467 34.80 -6.62 5.53
CA ALA A 467 35.09 -6.02 4.23
C ALA A 467 34.34 -6.67 3.05
N ILE A 468 33.84 -7.90 3.21
CA ILE A 468 33.04 -8.57 2.19
C ILE A 468 31.81 -7.75 1.77
N PHE A 469 31.23 -6.98 2.69
CA PHE A 469 30.02 -6.19 2.41
C PHE A 469 30.32 -4.96 1.56
N ASP A 470 31.59 -4.59 1.40
CA ASP A 470 32.06 -3.52 0.52
C ASP A 470 32.63 -4.04 -0.82
N VAL A 471 32.74 -5.37 -0.98
CA VAL A 471 33.18 -5.98 -2.24
C VAL A 471 32.09 -5.81 -3.31
N PRO A 472 32.39 -5.24 -4.49
CA PRO A 472 31.41 -5.13 -5.57
C PRO A 472 30.93 -6.49 -6.06
N ILE A 473 29.61 -6.61 -6.24
CA ILE A 473 28.96 -7.79 -6.81
C ILE A 473 28.46 -7.41 -8.21
N VAL A 474 29.00 -8.09 -9.22
CA VAL A 474 28.65 -7.89 -10.62
C VAL A 474 27.79 -9.06 -11.09
N VAL A 475 26.56 -8.74 -11.48
CA VAL A 475 25.62 -9.67 -12.08
C VAL A 475 25.63 -9.47 -13.59
N ILE A 476 25.79 -10.57 -14.33
CA ILE A 476 25.86 -10.59 -15.78
C ILE A 476 24.60 -11.29 -16.30
N PRO A 477 23.56 -10.52 -16.69
CA PRO A 477 22.32 -11.09 -17.19
C PRO A 477 22.53 -11.72 -18.57
N GLY A 478 21.69 -12.68 -18.89
CA GLY A 478 21.57 -13.28 -20.21
C GLY A 478 20.20 -12.95 -20.80
N LEU A 479 19.54 -13.93 -21.39
CA LEU A 479 18.24 -13.76 -22.06
C LEU A 479 17.09 -14.37 -21.26
N ASN A 480 17.36 -15.04 -20.14
CA ASN A 480 16.33 -15.66 -19.31
C ASN A 480 15.96 -14.71 -18.17
N HIS A 481 15.04 -13.78 -18.46
CA HIS A 481 14.57 -12.75 -17.52
C HIS A 481 14.08 -13.32 -16.19
N ASN A 482 13.50 -14.52 -16.19
CA ASN A 482 13.08 -15.21 -14.97
C ASN A 482 14.24 -15.73 -14.14
N ALA A 483 15.32 -16.21 -14.78
CA ALA A 483 16.55 -16.60 -14.09
C ALA A 483 17.19 -15.39 -13.42
N LEU A 484 17.31 -14.27 -14.13
CA LEU A 484 17.80 -13.02 -13.57
C LEU A 484 16.96 -12.59 -12.35
N ARG A 485 15.63 -12.58 -12.45
CA ARG A 485 14.76 -12.23 -11.32
C ARG A 485 15.00 -13.12 -10.10
N MET A 486 15.08 -14.44 -10.25
CA MET A 486 15.38 -15.33 -9.12
C MET A 486 16.76 -15.08 -8.52
N GLN A 487 17.75 -14.82 -9.35
CA GLN A 487 19.08 -14.47 -8.87
C GLN A 487 19.06 -13.18 -8.03
N LEU A 488 18.41 -12.11 -8.53
CA LEU A 488 18.28 -10.85 -7.80
C LEU A 488 17.53 -11.00 -6.46
N GLU A 489 16.48 -11.84 -6.44
CA GLU A 489 15.77 -12.22 -5.20
C GLU A 489 16.73 -12.88 -4.21
N THR A 490 17.50 -13.89 -4.63
CA THR A 490 18.43 -14.60 -3.73
C THR A 490 19.64 -13.78 -3.29
N ILE A 491 20.05 -12.78 -4.08
CA ILE A 491 21.05 -11.78 -3.65
C ILE A 491 20.47 -10.91 -2.53
N LEU A 492 19.21 -10.46 -2.67
CA LEU A 492 18.57 -9.60 -1.66
C LEU A 492 18.38 -10.33 -0.32
N MET A 493 18.23 -11.66 -0.40
CA MET A 493 18.10 -12.55 0.75
C MET A 493 19.43 -12.85 1.46
N GLN A 494 20.59 -12.40 0.95
CA GLN A 494 21.87 -12.68 1.60
C GLN A 494 22.05 -11.83 2.86
N PRO A 495 22.31 -12.43 4.04
CA PRO A 495 22.46 -11.67 5.27
C PRO A 495 23.60 -10.65 5.21
N GLY A 496 23.28 -9.37 5.45
CA GLY A 496 24.24 -8.27 5.43
C GLY A 496 24.48 -7.64 4.05
N ILE A 497 23.78 -8.10 3.01
CA ILE A 497 23.88 -7.53 1.66
C ILE A 497 23.65 -6.01 1.66
N GLN A 498 24.46 -5.31 0.87
CA GLN A 498 24.33 -3.88 0.61
C GLN A 498 23.86 -3.69 -0.84
N PRO A 499 22.57 -3.37 -1.11
CA PRO A 499 22.05 -3.23 -2.47
C PRO A 499 22.87 -2.28 -3.36
N LYS A 500 23.41 -1.21 -2.76
CA LYS A 500 24.29 -0.23 -3.42
C LYS A 500 25.59 -0.81 -4.02
N ASN A 501 26.01 -2.00 -3.58
CA ASN A 501 27.23 -2.67 -4.05
C ASN A 501 26.91 -3.78 -5.08
N VAL A 502 25.65 -3.94 -5.45
CA VAL A 502 25.20 -4.87 -6.49
C VAL A 502 25.04 -4.09 -7.80
N HIS A 503 25.70 -4.57 -8.85
CA HIS A 503 25.75 -3.95 -10.16
C HIS A 503 25.33 -4.96 -11.23
N VAL A 504 24.21 -4.72 -11.89
CA VAL A 504 23.72 -5.56 -12.99
C VAL A 504 24.17 -4.95 -14.31
N MET A 505 25.13 -5.61 -14.96
CA MET A 505 25.78 -5.13 -16.19
C MET A 505 25.11 -5.72 -17.43
N TYR A 506 24.08 -5.05 -17.93
CA TYR A 506 23.19 -5.56 -18.98
C TYR A 506 23.58 -5.07 -20.38
N ASP A 507 23.15 -5.79 -21.42
CA ASP A 507 23.30 -5.34 -22.82
C ASP A 507 22.25 -4.25 -23.10
N GLU A 508 22.69 -3.09 -23.61
CA GLU A 508 21.87 -1.90 -23.85
C GLU A 508 20.60 -2.15 -24.68
N LYS A 509 20.53 -3.24 -25.46
CA LYS A 509 19.32 -3.63 -26.21
C LYS A 509 18.20 -4.19 -25.34
N PHE A 510 18.46 -4.56 -24.09
CA PHE A 510 17.52 -5.19 -23.18
C PHE A 510 17.24 -4.29 -21.96
N ASP A 511 16.43 -3.25 -22.17
CA ASP A 511 16.05 -2.28 -21.13
C ASP A 511 15.28 -2.91 -19.96
N GLU A 512 14.63 -4.05 -20.19
CA GLU A 512 13.93 -4.86 -19.20
C GLU A 512 14.83 -5.28 -18.03
N SER A 513 16.09 -5.62 -18.30
CA SER A 513 17.06 -5.95 -17.24
C SER A 513 17.32 -4.76 -16.32
N ALA A 514 17.40 -3.56 -16.88
CA ALA A 514 17.58 -2.34 -16.09
C ALA A 514 16.35 -2.03 -15.24
N ALA A 515 15.15 -2.14 -15.84
CA ALA A 515 13.90 -1.93 -15.15
C ALA A 515 13.74 -2.90 -13.98
N LEU A 516 14.02 -4.19 -14.19
CA LEU A 516 13.98 -5.21 -13.15
C LEU A 516 15.02 -4.92 -12.05
N THR A 517 16.24 -4.55 -12.42
CA THR A 517 17.31 -4.21 -11.48
C THR A 517 16.92 -3.08 -10.53
N ASN A 518 16.29 -2.04 -11.08
CA ASN A 518 15.86 -0.87 -10.32
C ASN A 518 14.78 -1.22 -9.29
N VAL A 519 13.93 -2.21 -9.57
CA VAL A 519 12.94 -2.71 -8.60
C VAL A 519 13.65 -3.16 -7.32
N PHE A 520 14.78 -3.86 -7.40
CA PHE A 520 15.52 -4.34 -6.23
C PHE A 520 16.40 -3.27 -5.54
N GLY A 521 16.43 -2.03 -6.04
CA GLY A 521 17.31 -0.98 -5.53
C GLY A 521 18.80 -1.22 -5.80
N TYR A 522 19.13 -2.01 -6.82
CA TYR A 522 20.49 -2.26 -7.29
C TYR A 522 20.89 -1.28 -8.40
N ASN A 523 22.17 -1.27 -8.78
CA ASN A 523 22.67 -0.40 -9.84
C ASN A 523 22.56 -1.09 -11.20
N ALA A 524 21.80 -0.51 -12.12
CA ALA A 524 21.77 -0.94 -13.52
C ALA A 524 22.88 -0.25 -14.32
N VAL A 525 23.73 -1.03 -15.01
CA VAL A 525 24.86 -0.53 -15.81
C VAL A 525 24.72 -1.05 -17.24
N SER A 526 24.55 -0.15 -18.20
CA SER A 526 24.43 -0.52 -19.61
C SER A 526 25.81 -0.78 -20.24
N LEU A 527 25.93 -1.89 -20.96
CA LEU A 527 27.08 -2.22 -21.80
C LEU A 527 26.68 -2.21 -23.27
N SER A 528 27.65 -1.86 -24.12
CA SER A 528 27.46 -1.88 -25.57
C SER A 528 27.07 -3.27 -26.06
N SER A 529 26.17 -3.34 -27.04
CA SER A 529 25.56 -4.61 -27.43
C SER A 529 26.56 -5.68 -27.90
N SER A 530 26.26 -6.93 -27.58
CA SER A 530 27.09 -8.11 -27.85
C SER A 530 26.31 -9.17 -28.64
N VAL A 531 26.98 -9.88 -29.55
CA VAL A 531 26.34 -10.96 -30.32
C VAL A 531 26.29 -12.26 -29.51
N LYS A 532 27.37 -12.55 -28.78
CA LYS A 532 27.48 -13.75 -27.92
C LYS A 532 27.48 -13.34 -26.46
N TYR A 533 26.90 -14.18 -25.62
CA TYR A 533 26.97 -14.02 -24.16
C TYR A 533 28.43 -13.99 -23.64
N THR A 534 29.34 -14.77 -24.25
CA THR A 534 30.75 -14.75 -23.86
C THR A 534 31.41 -13.38 -24.09
N ASP A 535 30.99 -12.65 -25.12
CA ASP A 535 31.47 -11.29 -25.37
C ASP A 535 30.90 -10.32 -24.33
N GLN A 536 29.62 -10.48 -23.96
CA GLN A 536 28.99 -9.71 -22.90
C GLN A 536 29.72 -9.92 -21.56
N MET A 537 30.03 -11.16 -21.21
CA MET A 537 30.75 -11.51 -19.99
C MET A 537 32.17 -10.91 -19.97
N LYS A 538 32.92 -10.99 -21.07
CA LYS A 538 34.26 -10.37 -21.17
C LYS A 538 34.19 -8.85 -20.99
N LYS A 539 33.20 -8.20 -21.61
CA LYS A 539 32.95 -6.76 -21.46
C LYS A 539 32.61 -6.40 -20.02
N ALA A 540 31.72 -7.15 -19.37
CA ALA A 540 31.32 -6.92 -17.99
C ALA A 540 32.51 -7.05 -17.02
N ILE A 541 33.31 -8.12 -17.14
CA ILE A 541 34.52 -8.30 -16.33
C ILE A 541 35.49 -7.13 -16.53
N SER A 542 35.75 -6.75 -17.79
CA SER A 542 36.69 -5.67 -18.10
C SER A 542 36.19 -4.31 -17.60
N TYR A 543 34.91 -4.02 -17.79
CA TYR A 543 34.26 -2.81 -17.32
C TYR A 543 34.29 -2.74 -15.78
N ALA A 544 33.97 -3.84 -15.09
CA ALA A 544 33.98 -3.88 -13.63
C ALA A 544 35.34 -3.51 -13.03
N PHE A 545 36.45 -4.06 -13.55
CA PHE A 545 37.78 -3.70 -13.05
C PHE A 545 38.23 -2.29 -13.44
N GLN A 546 37.68 -1.71 -14.51
CA GLN A 546 37.90 -0.32 -14.89
C GLN A 546 37.11 0.67 -14.02
N GLU A 547 35.89 0.31 -13.66
CA GLU A 547 34.99 1.13 -12.85
C GLU A 547 35.42 1.11 -11.38
N PHE A 548 35.59 -0.09 -10.79
CA PHE A 548 35.89 -0.25 -9.37
C PHE A 548 37.39 -0.26 -9.10
N LYS A 549 38.11 0.80 -9.51
CA LYS A 549 39.60 0.86 -9.51
C LYS A 549 40.25 0.50 -8.17
N ASP A 550 39.60 0.85 -7.06
CA ASP A 550 40.14 0.63 -5.71
C ASP A 550 39.80 -0.77 -5.16
N ALA A 551 38.83 -1.47 -5.75
CA ALA A 551 38.42 -2.79 -5.32
C ALA A 551 39.50 -3.83 -5.63
N GLN A 552 40.00 -4.52 -4.60
CA GLN A 552 41.00 -5.59 -4.74
C GLN A 552 40.38 -6.91 -5.20
N ASN A 553 39.09 -7.11 -4.91
CA ASN A 553 38.34 -8.30 -5.25
C ASN A 553 36.98 -7.87 -5.81
N ILE A 554 36.44 -8.65 -6.75
CA ILE A 554 35.09 -8.45 -7.32
C ILE A 554 34.40 -9.80 -7.40
N ILE A 555 33.13 -9.85 -6.99
CA ILE A 555 32.30 -11.05 -7.11
C ILE A 555 31.56 -11.01 -8.44
N PHE A 556 31.61 -12.09 -9.21
CA PHE A 556 30.91 -12.23 -10.49
C PHE A 556 29.87 -13.35 -10.41
N LEU A 557 28.64 -13.01 -10.82
CA LEU A 557 27.48 -13.91 -10.84
C LEU A 557 26.91 -13.96 -12.27
N GLU A 558 26.78 -15.15 -12.84
CA GLU A 558 26.10 -15.38 -14.12
C GLU A 558 24.59 -15.56 -13.93
N GLU A 559 23.77 -15.18 -14.91
CA GLU A 559 22.29 -15.22 -14.87
C GLU A 559 21.67 -16.49 -14.25
N GLU A 560 22.21 -17.68 -14.54
CA GLU A 560 21.60 -18.95 -14.10
C GLU A 560 21.99 -19.37 -12.67
N VAL A 561 22.75 -18.54 -11.95
CA VAL A 561 23.27 -18.84 -10.61
C VAL A 561 22.33 -18.33 -9.51
N ILE A 562 21.77 -19.26 -8.75
CA ILE A 562 20.95 -19.00 -7.56
C ILE A 562 21.81 -19.15 -6.32
N LEU A 563 21.77 -18.18 -5.41
CA LEU A 563 22.64 -18.17 -4.24
C LEU A 563 22.05 -19.04 -3.13
N GLY A 564 22.90 -19.85 -2.50
CA GLY A 564 22.60 -20.50 -1.23
C GLY A 564 22.51 -19.47 -0.10
N SER A 565 21.89 -19.84 1.01
CA SER A 565 21.64 -18.94 2.15
C SER A 565 22.91 -18.48 2.86
N ASP A 566 24.03 -19.19 2.69
CA ASP A 566 25.35 -18.90 3.27
C ASP A 566 26.35 -18.31 2.27
N PHE A 567 25.95 -17.93 1.05
CA PHE A 567 26.90 -17.52 0.00
C PHE A 567 27.81 -16.36 0.43
N LEU A 568 27.26 -15.25 0.95
CA LEU A 568 28.09 -14.13 1.41
C LEU A 568 28.91 -14.49 2.65
N SER A 569 28.37 -15.31 3.56
CA SER A 569 29.12 -15.80 4.73
C SER A 569 30.32 -16.65 4.31
N TYR A 570 30.16 -17.49 3.29
CA TYR A 570 31.24 -18.28 2.69
C TYR A 570 32.32 -17.38 2.09
N MET A 571 31.94 -16.36 1.32
CA MET A 571 32.90 -15.40 0.77
C MET A 571 33.60 -14.60 1.87
N ALA A 572 32.89 -14.21 2.93
CA ALA A 572 33.45 -13.51 4.09
C ALA A 572 34.53 -14.34 4.80
N GLN A 573 34.26 -15.63 5.02
CA GLN A 573 35.17 -16.54 5.71
C GLN A 573 36.41 -16.89 4.87
N THR A 574 36.32 -16.78 3.54
CA THR A 574 37.42 -17.11 2.62
C THR A 574 38.19 -15.90 2.09
N LEU A 575 37.66 -14.69 2.25
CA LEU A 575 38.32 -13.44 1.83
C LEU A 575 39.74 -13.28 2.40
N PRO A 576 40.02 -13.51 3.71
CA PRO A 576 41.38 -13.38 4.25
C PRO A 576 42.39 -14.37 3.65
N LEU A 577 41.91 -15.54 3.21
CA LEU A 577 42.74 -16.52 2.52
C LEU A 577 43.11 -16.01 1.12
N LEU A 578 42.12 -15.52 0.35
CA LEU A 578 42.34 -14.97 -1.00
C LEU A 578 43.34 -13.80 -0.97
N GLU A 579 43.22 -12.93 0.03
CA GLU A 579 44.10 -11.75 0.15
C GLU A 579 45.53 -12.12 0.56
N SER A 580 45.71 -13.21 1.32
CA SER A 580 47.01 -13.55 1.92
C SER A 580 47.81 -14.64 1.19
N ASP A 581 47.27 -15.26 0.13
CA ASP A 581 47.96 -16.24 -0.70
C ASP A 581 47.93 -15.83 -2.18
N SER A 582 49.07 -15.41 -2.72
CA SER A 582 49.22 -14.99 -4.12
C SER A 582 49.06 -16.12 -5.13
N THR A 583 49.02 -17.37 -4.67
CA THR A 583 48.82 -18.54 -5.54
C THR A 583 47.35 -18.91 -5.73
N ILE A 584 46.43 -18.18 -5.08
CA ILE A 584 44.99 -18.31 -5.27
C ILE A 584 44.49 -17.18 -6.19
N ALA A 585 43.92 -17.54 -7.33
CA ALA A 585 43.35 -16.58 -8.28
C ALA A 585 41.96 -16.09 -7.86
N ALA A 586 41.13 -17.02 -7.37
CA ALA A 586 39.74 -16.76 -7.06
C ALA A 586 39.18 -17.78 -6.05
N ILE A 587 38.09 -17.39 -5.40
CA ILE A 587 37.22 -18.29 -4.64
C ILE A 587 35.97 -18.55 -5.47
N SER A 588 35.65 -19.80 -5.78
CA SER A 588 34.41 -20.18 -6.48
C SER A 588 33.45 -20.88 -5.52
N ALA A 589 32.18 -20.51 -5.58
CA ALA A 589 31.11 -21.16 -4.83
C ALA A 589 30.65 -22.50 -5.44
N TRP A 590 31.25 -22.93 -6.55
CA TRP A 590 30.84 -24.10 -7.30
C TRP A 590 31.84 -25.25 -7.21
N ASN A 591 31.36 -26.42 -6.78
CA ASN A 591 32.09 -27.67 -6.92
C ASN A 591 31.62 -28.42 -8.16
N ASP A 592 32.51 -28.64 -9.15
CA ASP A 592 32.24 -29.44 -10.34
C ASP A 592 31.79 -30.87 -10.01
N ASN A 593 32.23 -31.43 -8.87
CA ASN A 593 31.87 -32.76 -8.36
C ASN A 593 30.86 -32.72 -7.20
N GLY A 594 30.13 -31.62 -7.02
CA GLY A 594 29.12 -31.43 -5.96
C GLY A 594 27.82 -32.23 -6.15
N TYR A 595 27.92 -33.54 -6.39
CA TYR A 595 26.79 -34.44 -6.63
C TYR A 595 26.38 -35.20 -5.36
N GLU A 596 25.12 -35.61 -5.30
CA GLU A 596 24.61 -36.46 -4.21
C GLU A 596 25.41 -37.77 -4.13
N GLY A 597 25.90 -38.10 -2.93
CA GLY A 597 26.70 -39.30 -2.67
C GLY A 597 28.22 -39.11 -2.82
N VAL A 598 28.70 -38.05 -3.47
CA VAL A 598 30.14 -37.73 -3.63
C VAL A 598 30.51 -36.32 -3.17
N SER A 599 29.60 -35.68 -2.45
CA SER A 599 29.77 -34.43 -1.74
C SER A 599 28.87 -34.47 -0.49
N GLY A 600 29.20 -33.72 0.57
CA GLY A 600 28.32 -33.62 1.73
C GLY A 600 28.90 -32.92 2.96
N ASN A 601 30.19 -32.61 3.00
CA ASN A 601 30.80 -31.90 4.11
C ASN A 601 30.75 -30.38 3.88
N SER A 602 29.71 -29.74 4.40
CA SER A 602 29.51 -28.29 4.24
C SER A 602 30.62 -27.43 4.87
N SER A 603 31.54 -27.96 5.66
CA SER A 603 32.64 -27.16 6.25
C SER A 603 33.98 -27.30 5.51
N LEU A 604 34.06 -28.21 4.53
CA LEU A 604 35.28 -28.58 3.83
C LEU A 604 35.45 -27.80 2.52
N LEU A 605 36.71 -27.49 2.21
CA LEU A 605 37.14 -26.75 1.01
C LEU A 605 38.31 -27.46 0.34
N TYR A 606 38.50 -27.20 -0.95
CA TYR A 606 39.56 -27.76 -1.78
C TYR A 606 40.29 -26.67 -2.56
N ARG A 607 41.59 -26.86 -2.79
CA ARG A 607 42.29 -26.18 -3.88
C ARG A 607 42.13 -26.99 -5.16
N VAL A 608 41.87 -26.32 -6.28
CA VAL A 608 41.71 -26.95 -7.61
C VAL A 608 42.44 -26.14 -8.66
N SER A 609 43.04 -26.82 -9.63
CA SER A 609 43.84 -26.17 -10.68
C SER A 609 43.01 -25.73 -11.89
N GLN A 610 41.74 -26.17 -11.99
CA GLN A 610 40.80 -25.71 -13.02
C GLN A 610 39.95 -24.55 -12.53
N PHE A 611 39.44 -23.72 -13.45
CA PHE A 611 38.53 -22.62 -13.17
C PHE A 611 37.07 -23.11 -13.25
N PRO A 612 36.34 -23.29 -12.13
CA PRO A 612 34.97 -23.82 -12.16
C PRO A 612 33.94 -22.77 -12.55
N GLY A 613 34.25 -21.48 -12.34
CA GLY A 613 33.34 -20.37 -12.57
C GLY A 613 32.16 -20.34 -11.60
N LEU A 614 30.99 -19.93 -12.09
CA LEU A 614 29.68 -20.04 -11.44
C LEU A 614 29.65 -19.49 -10.01
N GLY A 615 29.68 -18.16 -9.88
CA GLY A 615 29.64 -17.46 -8.61
C GLY A 615 31.01 -17.42 -7.93
N PHE A 616 31.88 -16.51 -8.38
CA PHE A 616 33.26 -16.47 -7.93
C PHE A 616 33.72 -15.06 -7.56
N MET A 617 34.59 -14.98 -6.55
CA MET A 617 35.29 -13.77 -6.14
C MET A 617 36.68 -13.76 -6.76
N LEU A 618 36.93 -12.86 -7.69
CA LEU A 618 38.16 -12.77 -8.48
C LEU A 618 39.08 -11.68 -7.94
N LYS A 619 40.36 -12.01 -7.78
CA LYS A 619 41.40 -11.09 -7.34
C LYS A 619 41.85 -10.17 -8.48
N ARG A 620 41.94 -8.86 -8.24
CA ARG A 620 42.41 -7.85 -9.21
C ARG A 620 43.80 -8.17 -9.76
N GLU A 621 44.74 -8.49 -8.86
CA GLU A 621 46.11 -8.85 -9.23
C GLU A 621 46.15 -9.97 -10.28
N PHE A 622 45.27 -10.96 -10.14
CA PHE A 622 45.14 -12.05 -11.09
C PHE A 622 44.55 -11.58 -12.42
N TYR A 623 43.46 -10.79 -12.38
CA TYR A 623 42.86 -10.22 -13.60
C TYR A 623 43.88 -9.39 -14.39
N ASP A 624 44.59 -8.47 -13.75
CA ASP A 624 45.54 -7.57 -14.40
C ASP A 624 46.73 -8.33 -15.00
N THR A 625 47.17 -9.41 -14.36
CA THR A 625 48.34 -10.18 -14.82
C THR A 625 48.00 -11.19 -15.91
N TYR A 626 46.86 -11.88 -15.78
CA TYR A 626 46.57 -13.07 -16.57
C TYR A 626 45.37 -12.92 -17.51
N MET A 627 44.40 -12.03 -17.22
CA MET A 627 43.14 -11.97 -17.97
C MET A 627 42.98 -10.72 -18.86
N LYS A 628 43.31 -9.52 -18.37
CA LYS A 628 42.93 -8.21 -18.95
C LYS A 628 43.07 -8.12 -20.48
N ASP A 629 44.18 -8.62 -21.02
CA ASP A 629 44.48 -8.56 -22.46
C ASP A 629 44.35 -9.92 -23.17
N LYS A 630 44.00 -11.00 -22.45
CA LYS A 630 43.98 -12.39 -22.93
C LYS A 630 42.60 -13.04 -22.91
N LEU A 631 41.57 -12.33 -22.43
CA LEU A 631 40.18 -12.81 -22.40
C LEU A 631 39.70 -13.36 -23.76
N GLN A 632 40.18 -12.85 -24.89
CA GLN A 632 39.81 -13.37 -26.21
C GLN A 632 40.46 -14.73 -26.54
N GLU A 633 41.63 -15.01 -25.96
CA GLU A 633 42.40 -16.22 -26.22
C GLU A 633 41.94 -17.40 -25.34
N CYS A 634 41.64 -17.16 -24.06
CA CYS A 634 41.32 -18.21 -23.09
C CYS A 634 39.81 -18.39 -22.82
N CYS A 635 38.99 -17.34 -22.98
CA CYS A 635 37.60 -17.32 -22.50
C CYS A 635 36.57 -17.49 -23.62
N SER A 636 36.71 -18.51 -24.47
CA SER A 636 35.88 -18.68 -25.68
C SER A 636 34.55 -19.41 -25.43
N SER A 637 34.40 -20.11 -24.31
CA SER A 637 33.23 -20.94 -23.97
C SER A 637 32.60 -20.56 -22.63
N ARG A 638 31.32 -20.94 -22.44
CA ARG A 638 30.60 -20.78 -21.17
C ARG A 638 30.87 -21.93 -20.17
N THR A 639 31.70 -22.92 -20.53
CA THR A 639 32.00 -24.06 -19.65
C THR A 639 33.14 -23.77 -18.67
N TRP A 640 33.72 -22.56 -18.74
CA TRP A 640 34.93 -22.15 -18.01
C TRP A 640 36.18 -22.99 -18.35
N ASP A 641 36.08 -23.90 -19.31
CA ASP A 641 37.21 -24.66 -19.80
C ASP A 641 38.16 -23.75 -20.58
N GLY A 642 39.45 -23.87 -20.27
CA GLY A 642 40.50 -23.06 -20.90
C GLY A 642 40.63 -21.64 -20.38
N TRP A 643 39.83 -21.20 -19.38
CA TRP A 643 39.94 -19.85 -18.80
C TRP A 643 41.23 -19.60 -18.01
N LEU A 644 41.95 -20.67 -17.64
CA LEU A 644 43.31 -20.64 -17.15
C LEU A 644 44.21 -21.33 -18.17
N ASN A 645 45.26 -20.64 -18.62
CA ASN A 645 46.19 -21.20 -19.59
C ASN A 645 47.14 -22.20 -18.91
N GLN A 646 47.56 -23.27 -19.62
CA GLN A 646 48.54 -24.26 -19.10
C GLN A 646 49.90 -23.66 -18.69
N GLN A 647 50.18 -22.41 -19.05
CA GLN A 647 51.39 -21.67 -18.67
C GLN A 647 51.35 -21.12 -17.23
N GLU A 648 50.20 -21.15 -16.57
CA GLU A 648 49.97 -20.63 -15.20
C GLU A 648 50.21 -21.71 -14.13
N LYS A 649 51.32 -22.46 -14.27
CA LYS A 649 51.63 -23.57 -13.35
C LYS A 649 51.76 -23.07 -11.91
N GLY A 650 50.86 -23.55 -11.05
CA GLY A 650 50.88 -23.30 -9.61
C GLY A 650 49.91 -22.22 -9.13
N ILE A 651 49.09 -21.65 -10.02
CA ILE A 651 47.92 -20.86 -9.65
C ILE A 651 46.69 -21.79 -9.54
N GLU A 652 45.89 -21.60 -8.50
CA GLU A 652 44.73 -22.43 -8.21
C GLU A 652 43.53 -21.58 -7.75
N LEU A 653 42.39 -22.23 -7.64
CA LEU A 653 41.18 -21.68 -7.04
C LEU A 653 40.82 -22.46 -5.80
N VAL A 654 40.00 -21.84 -4.94
CA VAL A 654 39.38 -22.54 -3.82
C VAL A 654 37.90 -22.79 -4.12
N VAL A 655 37.45 -24.01 -3.89
CA VAL A 655 36.04 -24.43 -4.01
C VAL A 655 35.58 -25.10 -2.73
N PRO A 656 34.28 -25.07 -2.41
CA PRO A 656 33.75 -25.86 -1.30
C PRO A 656 33.54 -27.32 -1.71
N ASP A 657 33.41 -28.22 -0.72
CA ASP A 657 32.90 -29.57 -0.98
C ASP A 657 31.42 -29.52 -1.38
N VAL A 658 30.61 -28.78 -0.63
CA VAL A 658 29.19 -28.53 -0.94
C VAL A 658 29.05 -27.15 -1.60
N SER A 659 28.54 -27.07 -2.83
CA SER A 659 28.37 -25.80 -3.55
C SER A 659 27.52 -24.79 -2.76
N ARG A 660 27.88 -23.50 -2.81
CA ARG A 660 27.10 -22.38 -2.21
C ARG A 660 26.19 -21.69 -3.20
N VAL A 661 26.16 -22.22 -4.41
CA VAL A 661 25.23 -21.79 -5.45
C VAL A 661 24.58 -23.01 -6.08
N TYR A 662 23.35 -22.81 -6.51
CA TYR A 662 22.64 -23.73 -7.39
C TYR A 662 22.63 -23.13 -8.79
N ARG A 663 23.10 -23.89 -9.77
CA ARG A 663 23.01 -23.49 -11.18
C ARG A 663 21.74 -24.07 -11.78
N ARG A 664 20.86 -23.21 -12.28
CA ARG A 664 19.63 -23.66 -12.97
C ARG A 664 19.98 -24.46 -14.23
N PRO A 665 19.11 -25.42 -14.61
CA PRO A 665 19.13 -26.02 -15.94
C PRO A 665 19.20 -24.97 -17.04
N TYR A 666 20.05 -25.20 -18.02
CA TYR A 666 20.13 -24.31 -19.18
C TYR A 666 18.89 -24.51 -20.06
N GLU A 667 18.13 -23.44 -20.26
CA GLU A 667 16.86 -23.43 -21.02
C GLU A 667 16.98 -22.69 -22.37
N GLY A 668 18.18 -22.21 -22.74
CA GLY A 668 18.41 -21.39 -23.93
C GLY A 668 18.79 -22.18 -25.20
N MET A 669 18.82 -21.47 -26.34
CA MET A 669 19.37 -21.99 -27.60
C MET A 669 20.84 -21.58 -27.71
N SER A 670 21.76 -22.54 -27.63
CA SER A 670 23.19 -22.37 -27.92
C SER A 670 23.69 -23.62 -28.64
N ASP A 671 24.71 -23.45 -29.47
CA ASP A 671 25.56 -24.52 -30.00
C ASP A 671 26.11 -25.46 -28.90
N GLN A 672 26.17 -24.99 -27.64
CA GLN A 672 26.60 -25.75 -26.47
C GLN A 672 25.45 -26.31 -25.63
N ALA A 673 24.18 -26.17 -26.05
CA ALA A 673 23.03 -26.56 -25.23
C ALA A 673 23.06 -28.03 -24.77
N GLY A 674 23.39 -28.96 -25.67
CA GLY A 674 23.52 -30.38 -25.33
C GLY A 674 24.63 -30.67 -24.32
N LEU A 675 25.76 -29.97 -24.44
CA LEU A 675 26.88 -30.05 -23.51
C LEU A 675 26.49 -29.49 -22.14
N LEU A 676 25.89 -28.31 -22.08
CA LEU A 676 25.42 -27.69 -20.83
C LEU A 676 24.35 -28.56 -20.13
N GLN A 677 23.45 -29.18 -20.91
CA GLN A 677 22.44 -30.08 -20.36
C GLN A 677 23.08 -31.33 -19.75
N GLN A 678 24.07 -31.93 -20.41
CA GLN A 678 24.82 -33.08 -19.87
C GLN A 678 25.63 -32.70 -18.61
N LEU A 679 26.24 -31.52 -18.59
CA LEU A 679 27.06 -31.03 -17.47
C LEU A 679 26.24 -30.79 -16.20
N PHE A 680 25.06 -30.16 -16.35
CA PHE A 680 24.34 -29.59 -15.21
C PHE A 680 23.03 -30.31 -14.85
N ASN A 681 22.46 -31.12 -15.74
CA ASN A 681 21.15 -31.74 -15.52
C ASN A 681 21.19 -33.27 -15.36
N ARG A 682 22.35 -33.92 -15.58
CA ARG A 682 22.44 -35.40 -15.60
C ARG A 682 22.23 -36.03 -14.23
N GLN A 683 22.67 -35.38 -13.16
CA GLN A 683 22.69 -35.94 -11.81
C GLN A 683 22.24 -34.92 -10.77
N LYS A 684 21.62 -35.42 -9.70
CA LYS A 684 21.18 -34.59 -8.58
C LYS A 684 22.39 -34.00 -7.86
N ARG A 685 22.43 -32.67 -7.80
CA ARG A 685 23.48 -31.91 -7.11
C ARG A 685 23.03 -31.53 -5.71
N ILE A 686 24.01 -31.27 -4.85
CA ILE A 686 23.76 -30.73 -3.51
C ILE A 686 24.26 -29.28 -3.43
N THR A 687 23.50 -28.47 -2.70
CA THR A 687 23.79 -27.05 -2.47
C THR A 687 23.56 -26.77 -0.99
N SER A 688 24.39 -25.92 -0.40
CA SER A 688 24.22 -25.49 0.99
C SER A 688 22.91 -24.72 1.14
N LEU A 689 22.08 -25.17 2.09
CA LEU A 689 20.85 -24.50 2.51
C LEU A 689 20.94 -24.00 3.96
N ASP A 690 22.01 -24.34 4.68
CA ASP A 690 22.23 -23.93 6.06
C ASP A 690 22.97 -22.58 6.10
N GLY A 691 22.29 -21.53 6.56
CA GLY A 691 22.86 -20.18 6.66
C GLY A 691 23.92 -20.01 7.76
N LYS A 692 24.22 -21.04 8.56
CA LYS A 692 25.11 -20.96 9.74
C LYS A 692 26.39 -21.77 9.63
N VAL A 693 26.73 -22.22 8.43
CA VAL A 693 27.93 -23.02 8.18
C VAL A 693 29.20 -22.27 8.61
N LYS A 694 30.01 -22.94 9.43
CA LYS A 694 31.36 -22.48 9.82
C LYS A 694 32.40 -23.33 9.13
N LEU A 695 33.23 -22.69 8.31
CA LEU A 695 34.27 -23.35 7.53
C LEU A 695 35.41 -23.80 8.44
N GLN A 696 35.95 -24.98 8.20
CA GLN A 696 37.04 -25.54 9.00
C GLN A 696 38.38 -25.24 8.34
N ASN A 697 39.37 -24.85 9.15
CA ASN A 697 40.76 -24.77 8.75
C ASN A 697 41.03 -23.93 7.48
N VAL A 698 40.29 -22.85 7.24
CA VAL A 698 40.38 -22.05 6.01
C VAL A 698 41.82 -21.62 5.71
N MET A 699 42.57 -21.15 6.72
CA MET A 699 43.96 -20.72 6.52
C MET A 699 44.94 -21.87 6.23
N LYS A 700 44.56 -23.13 6.47
CA LYS A 700 45.36 -24.29 6.03
C LYS A 700 45.30 -24.51 4.52
N LEU A 701 44.41 -23.83 3.79
CA LEU A 701 44.38 -23.86 2.33
C LEU A 701 45.46 -22.98 1.70
N LYS A 702 46.29 -22.28 2.48
CA LYS A 702 47.52 -21.70 1.94
C LYS A 702 48.39 -22.79 1.34
N LYS A 703 49.00 -22.52 0.18
CA LYS A 703 49.74 -23.51 -0.61
C LYS A 703 50.54 -24.55 0.23
N ASP A 704 51.53 -24.12 1.00
CA ASP A 704 52.40 -25.04 1.75
C ASP A 704 51.67 -25.77 2.90
N SER A 705 50.70 -25.09 3.53
CA SER A 705 49.88 -25.69 4.59
C SER A 705 48.93 -26.75 4.04
N TYR A 706 48.42 -26.55 2.82
CA TYR A 706 47.52 -27.48 2.17
C TYR A 706 48.25 -28.75 1.78
N GLU A 707 49.46 -28.62 1.19
CA GLU A 707 50.32 -29.77 0.91
C GLU A 707 50.63 -30.57 2.18
N THR A 708 50.94 -29.90 3.29
CA THR A 708 51.21 -30.56 4.58
C THR A 708 49.98 -31.33 5.10
N GLU A 709 48.79 -30.75 4.98
CA GLU A 709 47.53 -31.40 5.36
C GLU A 709 47.25 -32.62 4.49
N LEU A 710 47.43 -32.51 3.16
CA LEU A 710 47.26 -33.61 2.23
C LEU A 710 48.22 -34.76 2.53
N GLU A 711 49.51 -34.46 2.74
CA GLU A 711 50.49 -35.48 3.12
C GLU A 711 50.12 -36.18 4.43
N SER A 712 49.58 -35.46 5.42
CA SER A 712 49.12 -36.03 6.69
C SER A 712 47.94 -36.98 6.48
N LEU A 713 46.96 -36.59 5.67
CA LEU A 713 45.81 -37.43 5.34
C LEU A 713 46.23 -38.68 4.57
N LEU A 714 47.15 -38.55 3.62
CA LEU A 714 47.62 -39.66 2.79
C LEU A 714 48.48 -40.67 3.55
N LYS A 715 49.33 -40.22 4.48
CA LYS A 715 50.12 -41.12 5.36
C LYS A 715 49.27 -42.04 6.22
N THR A 716 48.04 -41.62 6.55
CA THR A 716 47.10 -42.39 7.39
C THR A 716 45.95 -43.01 6.59
N SER A 717 46.01 -42.90 5.26
CA SER A 717 44.96 -43.37 4.37
C SER A 717 44.96 -44.89 4.21
N ILE A 718 43.80 -45.44 3.82
CA ILE A 718 43.61 -46.87 3.56
C ILE A 718 43.41 -47.07 2.05
N ALA A 719 44.28 -47.82 1.39
CA ALA A 719 44.12 -48.16 -0.01
C ALA A 719 42.97 -49.16 -0.20
N LEU A 720 41.99 -48.84 -1.06
CA LEU A 720 40.82 -49.69 -1.30
C LEU A 720 41.15 -50.84 -2.25
N ASP A 721 40.73 -52.07 -1.92
CA ASP A 721 40.91 -53.22 -2.81
C ASP A 721 40.01 -53.09 -4.06
N THR A 722 40.63 -52.81 -5.19
CA THR A 722 39.98 -52.56 -6.49
C THR A 722 40.12 -53.73 -7.47
N LYS A 723 40.36 -54.96 -7.01
CA LYS A 723 40.54 -56.13 -7.90
C LYS A 723 39.38 -56.37 -8.87
N ASN A 724 38.15 -56.10 -8.45
CA ASN A 724 36.95 -56.30 -9.29
C ASN A 724 36.50 -55.01 -10.01
N PHE A 725 37.42 -54.05 -10.22
CA PHE A 725 37.13 -52.80 -10.95
C PHE A 725 36.50 -53.02 -12.34
N GLY A 726 36.77 -54.16 -12.98
CA GLY A 726 36.15 -54.53 -14.25
C GLY A 726 34.61 -54.62 -14.22
N ASP A 727 34.00 -54.75 -13.05
CA ASP A 727 32.53 -54.71 -12.91
C ASP A 727 31.98 -53.30 -13.13
N CYS A 728 32.72 -52.26 -12.69
CA CYS A 728 32.34 -50.89 -13.01
C CYS A 728 32.39 -50.60 -14.51
N GLN A 729 33.39 -51.13 -15.22
CA GLN A 729 33.50 -50.93 -16.66
C GLN A 729 32.27 -51.47 -17.41
N LYS A 730 31.64 -52.52 -16.86
CA LYS A 730 30.42 -53.17 -17.36
C LYS A 730 29.13 -52.54 -16.81
N GLU A 731 29.23 -51.48 -16.02
CA GLU A 731 28.12 -50.75 -15.41
C GLU A 731 27.23 -51.60 -14.46
N THR A 732 27.79 -52.67 -13.86
CA THR A 732 27.08 -53.54 -12.92
C THR A 732 27.22 -53.13 -11.45
N GLY A 733 27.98 -52.06 -11.16
CA GLY A 733 28.23 -51.52 -9.82
C GLY A 733 29.64 -50.93 -9.69
N LEU A 734 30.04 -50.46 -8.50
CA LEU A 734 31.40 -49.91 -8.29
C LEU A 734 32.52 -50.96 -8.48
N GLY A 735 32.22 -52.25 -8.33
CA GLY A 735 33.22 -53.32 -8.38
C GLY A 735 34.12 -53.39 -7.14
N PHE A 736 33.86 -52.58 -6.12
CA PHE A 736 34.53 -52.63 -4.82
C PHE A 736 33.65 -51.95 -3.76
N THR A 737 33.91 -52.26 -2.49
CA THR A 737 33.13 -51.73 -1.36
C THR A 737 33.95 -50.70 -0.60
N ILE A 738 33.37 -49.51 -0.41
CA ILE A 738 33.90 -48.53 0.54
C ILE A 738 33.38 -48.91 1.93
N PRO A 739 34.25 -49.12 2.94
CA PRO A 739 33.78 -49.47 4.26
C PRO A 739 32.88 -48.39 4.85
N SER A 740 31.79 -48.79 5.53
CA SER A 740 30.83 -47.89 6.19
C SER A 740 31.40 -47.26 7.47
N THR A 741 32.50 -46.54 7.35
CA THR A 741 33.15 -45.78 8.42
C THR A 741 32.79 -44.29 8.34
N THR A 742 33.30 -43.48 9.26
CA THR A 742 33.14 -42.02 9.26
C THR A 742 34.47 -41.36 9.57
N ASP A 743 34.75 -40.24 8.92
CA ASP A 743 35.98 -39.46 9.03
C ASP A 743 37.25 -40.28 8.73
N LYS A 744 37.14 -41.24 7.80
CA LYS A 744 38.28 -41.97 7.27
C LYS A 744 38.68 -41.51 5.89
N THR A 745 39.95 -41.71 5.58
CA THR A 745 40.55 -41.38 4.29
C THR A 745 40.89 -42.65 3.54
N TYR A 746 40.35 -42.77 2.33
CA TYR A 746 40.59 -43.89 1.44
C TYR A 746 41.27 -43.42 0.15
N THR A 747 42.14 -44.25 -0.40
CA THR A 747 42.88 -43.95 -1.63
C THR A 747 42.68 -45.02 -2.69
N ILE A 748 42.58 -44.60 -3.94
CA ILE A 748 42.66 -45.45 -5.13
C ILE A 748 43.76 -44.91 -6.03
N TYR A 749 44.73 -45.76 -6.37
CA TYR A 749 45.84 -45.39 -7.24
C TYR A 749 45.62 -45.92 -8.65
N PHE A 750 45.84 -45.10 -9.69
CA PHE A 750 45.59 -45.47 -11.08
C PHE A 750 46.74 -45.09 -12.03
N LYS A 751 46.79 -45.71 -13.23
CA LYS A 751 47.90 -45.54 -14.18
C LYS A 751 47.72 -44.41 -15.20
N THR A 752 46.54 -44.26 -15.79
CA THR A 752 46.31 -43.41 -16.97
C THR A 752 45.16 -42.42 -16.77
N GLU A 753 45.12 -41.33 -17.52
CA GLU A 753 43.99 -40.38 -17.51
C GLU A 753 42.66 -41.07 -17.90
N SER A 754 42.68 -42.00 -18.87
CA SER A 754 41.49 -42.79 -19.23
C SER A 754 40.95 -43.65 -18.08
N THR A 755 41.84 -44.11 -17.18
CA THR A 755 41.40 -44.80 -15.96
C THR A 755 40.68 -43.85 -15.01
N LEU A 756 41.14 -42.59 -14.91
CA LEU A 756 40.47 -41.57 -14.09
C LEU A 756 39.08 -41.23 -14.64
N GLU A 757 38.92 -41.11 -15.95
CA GLU A 757 37.61 -40.92 -16.59
C GLU A 757 36.65 -42.06 -16.24
N THR A 758 37.15 -43.30 -16.29
CA THR A 758 36.37 -44.48 -15.90
C THR A 758 35.99 -44.42 -14.42
N LEU A 759 36.93 -44.11 -13.53
CA LEU A 759 36.65 -43.96 -12.10
C LEU A 759 35.63 -42.84 -11.83
N CYS A 760 35.71 -41.73 -12.54
CA CYS A 760 34.75 -40.64 -12.42
C CYS A 760 33.34 -41.12 -12.81
N ARG A 761 33.21 -41.89 -13.90
CA ARG A 761 31.94 -42.54 -14.27
C ARG A 761 31.45 -43.50 -13.19
N CYS A 762 32.33 -44.34 -12.63
CA CYS A 762 32.00 -45.30 -11.55
C CYS A 762 31.39 -44.61 -10.33
N PHE A 763 32.05 -43.55 -9.87
CA PHE A 763 31.62 -42.78 -8.71
C PHE A 763 30.49 -41.81 -9.00
N LYS A 764 30.06 -41.69 -10.26
CA LYS A 764 29.13 -40.65 -10.70
C LYS A 764 29.67 -39.24 -10.36
N LEU A 765 30.96 -39.05 -10.55
CA LEU A 765 31.60 -37.73 -10.56
C LEU A 765 31.43 -37.09 -11.93
N PHE A 766 31.97 -35.89 -12.09
CA PHE A 766 31.97 -35.17 -13.35
C PHE A 766 32.64 -35.99 -14.47
N HIS A 767 31.86 -36.34 -15.50
CA HIS A 767 32.33 -37.01 -16.72
C HIS A 767 31.41 -36.68 -17.90
N LEU A 768 31.95 -36.70 -19.12
CA LEU A 768 31.20 -36.52 -20.36
C LEU A 768 31.50 -37.66 -21.32
N ASP A 769 30.44 -38.30 -21.82
CA ASP A 769 30.56 -39.46 -22.71
C ASP A 769 30.89 -39.00 -24.14
N GLY A 770 31.90 -39.62 -24.77
CA GLY A 770 32.17 -39.47 -26.21
C GLY A 770 32.88 -38.18 -26.65
N THR A 771 33.45 -37.39 -25.75
CA THR A 771 34.22 -36.18 -26.13
C THR A 771 35.65 -36.22 -25.59
N ASN A 772 36.65 -36.30 -26.46
CA ASN A 772 38.09 -36.28 -26.10
C ASN A 772 38.58 -34.89 -25.59
N HIS A 773 37.65 -33.96 -25.29
CA HIS A 773 37.99 -32.57 -24.99
C HIS A 773 37.75 -32.19 -23.53
N PHE A 774 36.90 -32.91 -22.79
CA PHE A 774 36.61 -32.58 -21.39
C PHE A 774 37.27 -33.55 -20.43
N LYS A 775 38.37 -33.10 -19.84
CA LYS A 775 39.09 -33.84 -18.81
C LYS A 775 38.33 -33.83 -17.48
N PRO A 776 38.54 -34.82 -16.60
CA PRO A 776 38.08 -34.78 -15.21
C PRO A 776 38.43 -33.45 -14.52
N ARG A 777 37.48 -32.92 -13.74
CA ARG A 777 37.57 -31.61 -13.08
C ARG A 777 37.73 -31.72 -11.58
N GLY A 778 38.18 -30.64 -10.94
CA GLY A 778 38.43 -30.58 -9.50
C GLY A 778 39.77 -31.18 -9.08
N LEU A 779 40.76 -31.17 -9.99
CA LEU A 779 42.06 -31.78 -9.76
C LEU A 779 42.99 -30.82 -9.01
N HIS A 780 43.83 -31.41 -8.16
CA HIS A 780 44.96 -30.76 -7.53
C HIS A 780 46.19 -31.64 -7.76
N ASN A 781 47.17 -31.15 -8.53
CA ASN A 781 48.39 -31.90 -8.86
C ASN A 781 48.12 -33.34 -9.36
N GLY A 782 47.11 -33.53 -10.22
CA GLY A 782 46.74 -34.83 -10.78
C GLY A 782 46.05 -35.79 -9.81
N MET A 783 45.60 -35.29 -8.65
CA MET A 783 44.78 -36.00 -7.68
C MET A 783 43.37 -35.40 -7.63
N LEU A 784 42.36 -36.26 -7.45
CA LEU A 784 40.98 -35.86 -7.21
C LEU A 784 40.58 -36.22 -5.78
N ARG A 785 40.02 -35.25 -5.05
CA ARG A 785 39.50 -35.44 -3.69
C ARG A 785 37.99 -35.15 -3.66
N PHE A 786 37.23 -35.99 -2.97
CA PHE A 786 35.79 -35.78 -2.76
C PHE A 786 35.29 -36.49 -1.50
N THR A 787 34.10 -36.10 -1.03
CA THR A 787 33.47 -36.69 0.16
C THR A 787 32.45 -37.77 -0.23
N TYR A 788 32.74 -39.04 0.04
CA TYR A 788 31.82 -40.14 -0.24
C TYR A 788 30.76 -40.30 0.85
N GLU A 789 29.50 -40.30 0.45
CA GLU A 789 28.29 -40.41 1.28
C GLU A 789 28.25 -39.44 2.47
N GLY A 790 28.89 -38.27 2.34
CA GLY A 790 28.99 -37.27 3.40
C GLY A 790 29.84 -37.68 4.60
N LYS A 791 30.58 -38.80 4.53
CA LYS A 791 31.26 -39.42 5.68
C LYS A 791 32.75 -39.56 5.54
N ASN A 792 33.25 -39.95 4.36
CA ASN A 792 34.64 -40.35 4.18
C ASN A 792 35.31 -39.55 3.06
N ASN A 793 36.61 -39.28 3.20
CA ASN A 793 37.39 -38.66 2.14
C ASN A 793 37.90 -39.74 1.19
N ILE A 794 37.66 -39.58 -0.12
CA ILE A 794 38.22 -40.43 -1.16
C ILE A 794 39.24 -39.64 -1.97
N PHE A 795 40.39 -40.25 -2.22
CA PHE A 795 41.46 -39.71 -3.05
C PHE A 795 41.71 -40.63 -4.24
N LEU A 796 41.56 -40.10 -5.45
CA LEU A 796 41.99 -40.77 -6.68
C LEU A 796 43.36 -40.20 -7.08
N ILE A 797 44.39 -41.04 -7.11
CA ILE A 797 45.78 -40.59 -7.28
C ILE A 797 46.40 -41.25 -8.52
N GLY A 798 46.71 -40.42 -9.52
CA GLY A 798 47.34 -40.88 -10.76
C GLY A 798 48.84 -41.11 -10.62
N ALA A 799 49.40 -41.97 -11.47
CA ALA A 799 50.85 -42.26 -11.52
C ALA A 799 51.72 -41.01 -11.80
N SER A 800 51.16 -39.98 -12.43
CA SER A 800 51.82 -38.69 -12.68
C SER A 800 51.76 -37.73 -11.49
N SER A 801 50.97 -38.02 -10.45
CA SER A 801 50.79 -37.16 -9.29
C SER A 801 51.97 -37.29 -8.31
N PRO A 802 52.45 -36.20 -7.69
CA PRO A 802 53.47 -36.27 -6.64
C PRO A 802 53.03 -37.10 -5.42
N TYR A 803 51.72 -37.29 -5.23
CA TYR A 803 51.16 -38.09 -4.14
C TYR A 803 51.22 -39.59 -4.39
N TYR A 804 51.57 -40.03 -5.60
CA TYR A 804 51.67 -41.45 -5.92
C TYR A 804 52.73 -42.19 -5.08
N LYS A 805 53.69 -41.44 -4.49
CA LYS A 805 54.68 -41.94 -3.54
C LYS A 805 54.09 -42.62 -2.30
N TYR A 806 52.82 -42.33 -1.95
CA TYR A 806 52.13 -42.94 -0.81
C TYR A 806 51.44 -44.27 -1.13
N LYS A 807 51.51 -44.73 -2.38
CA LYS A 807 50.95 -46.02 -2.78
C LYS A 807 51.64 -47.17 -2.02
N PRO A 808 50.90 -48.07 -1.37
CA PRO A 808 51.48 -49.26 -0.77
C PRO A 808 52.22 -50.11 -1.81
N THR A 809 53.32 -50.74 -1.42
CA THR A 809 54.19 -51.50 -2.33
C THR A 809 53.43 -52.65 -2.98
N GLU A 810 52.58 -53.33 -2.21
CA GLU A 810 51.72 -54.44 -2.59
C GLU A 810 50.46 -54.04 -3.36
N TYR A 811 50.15 -52.75 -3.45
CA TYR A 811 48.96 -52.26 -4.15
C TYR A 811 49.19 -52.25 -5.67
N THR A 812 48.35 -53.01 -6.39
CA THR A 812 48.30 -52.98 -7.85
C THR A 812 47.44 -51.80 -8.31
N PRO A 813 48.02 -50.81 -9.02
CA PRO A 813 47.26 -49.65 -9.49
C PRO A 813 46.19 -50.06 -10.51
N VAL A 814 45.04 -49.41 -10.42
CA VAL A 814 43.93 -49.58 -11.36
C VAL A 814 44.39 -49.19 -12.77
N SER A 815 44.02 -50.01 -13.75
CA SER A 815 44.17 -49.70 -15.17
C SER A 815 42.91 -50.12 -15.91
N SER A 816 42.44 -49.23 -16.78
CA SER A 816 41.33 -49.45 -17.71
C SER A 816 41.61 -50.58 -18.70
#